data_AF-A0A847LJS3-F1
#
_entry.id   AF-A0A847LJS3-F1
#
_cell.length_a   1.000
_cell.length_b   1.000
_cell.length_c   1.000
_cell.angle_alpha   90.00
_cell.angle_beta   90.00
_cell.angle_gamma   90.00
#
_symmetry.space_group_name_H-M   'P 1'
#
loop_
_entity.id
_entity.type
_entity.pdbx_description
1 polymer ?
#
loop_
_entity_poly.entity_id
_entity_poly.type
_entity_poly.pdbx_seq_one_letter_code
_entity_poly.pdbx_strand_id
1 'polypeptide(L)'
;EYEIFSGLNNILDIKADGDGDVFYCREEYTPPTAAGLTDSHIYAIHAAFDPSEPKTLGDVIYVQTIARKVYERKRGTSTETFVGSQTTGLKYFIATFEYPNASGEMSLDPSGFAARLATYGGTWKSTPFNPAPYPYVDSYSAPDRTELAVINVPAPPETSGSGAVDLVGPFETFPNPSNNSTNQSSFITAGTNQVPTIDHSKVYFYQVENYPLYPVSQAPETDWNGNGYMGGFITSIINPDPSATPRHITYNWILWSVEDPYGKPISPPDPHVDPANPDTTSGESFGMYSPAGGKYVLTCKVVYDYYNYNAMPYGSMFADRENYRVIGSVAVNLGTTNLRNTIKNTVGFGALSTTDLSTIVPGSAWAAIPILVATSTASFTPAVGNAAIERWDCSWDNPNAANPMTGVTWSSNALHGIDAGATYAWRIALASQTNIMMNISGSTNITPGTANYNWVAHQLQDPTNKYGLFMNLPNQHNLTTGIEFRNQLGDLAWEGDANFTGTLIATTPAGVISLPLFGGGSGGTSSVATFSKLSVEWPTDPKEAQLQIQATRMFKVRAWVWDNQYNRYLSKFWMKKVVTLTAQTKVLVIDRKAPTLEQDFTFPRNIFAFTGGTIDVGKGPSGMTNPASLSLMISDDNPWENGDVPGITAAMATTRDTTNAAIRASAARNSAMNLLSVFSKARRSANIEFELAAPATHTLKVTYQGIPGANLASEAINIPGSSLADMRALIGYAVDPISNIYTGIIPVNYANNTPGYVPYRFRITMTDSSGNTMANQMLNTALHVRDDRAPILWGVITSRKDGIPRPFPEYDSARLATSGFDMPDSGSTIAWTADANGNLPSYNGGPVGRVFKALGNSVTKPFTDAALINQVKTGVPPRFFEENVEFQVAAHVADNAGMATNTLTIKIPNFNSGETTLTTTSNRLWGPDTLNPPLLYGIFQAAPGDCPMALPVTMTAIDDARPWTYYPANWKTTAWPTLIPANPGFSRNTRTLTTVIPVYGSEMTLRLLEKGMR
;
A
#
# COMPACT_ATOMS: atom_id res chain seq x y z
N GLU A 1 -4.98 -13.84 78.86
CA GLU A 1 -5.07 -12.59 79.64
C GLU A 1 -5.83 -12.72 80.96
N TYR A 2 -6.88 -13.55 81.06
CA TYR A 2 -7.64 -13.74 82.32
C TYR A 2 -6.89 -14.38 83.51
N GLU A 3 -5.75 -15.04 83.30
CA GLU A 3 -4.96 -15.65 84.39
C GLU A 3 -3.99 -14.68 85.11
N ILE A 4 -3.74 -13.49 84.55
CA ILE A 4 -2.66 -12.61 85.04
C ILE A 4 -3.09 -11.77 86.27
N PHE A 5 -4.40 -11.64 86.52
CA PHE A 5 -4.96 -10.70 87.51
C PHE A 5 -5.72 -11.35 88.68
N SER A 6 -5.65 -12.67 88.86
CA SER A 6 -6.49 -13.45 89.79
C SER A 6 -6.21 -13.26 91.30
N GLY A 7 -5.65 -12.12 91.71
CA GLY A 7 -5.38 -11.78 93.11
C GLY A 7 -5.37 -10.27 93.42
N LEU A 8 -5.66 -9.42 92.44
CA LEU A 8 -5.69 -7.97 92.61
C LEU A 8 -7.15 -7.50 92.77
N ASN A 9 -7.52 -7.12 93.99
CA ASN A 9 -8.82 -6.50 94.26
C ASN A 9 -8.74 -5.00 93.91
N ASN A 10 -9.83 -4.44 93.34
CA ASN A 10 -10.01 -3.02 92.97
C ASN A 10 -9.35 -2.52 91.67
N ILE A 11 -9.08 -3.39 90.69
CA ILE A 11 -8.76 -2.91 89.33
C ILE A 11 -10.04 -2.31 88.71
N LEU A 12 -9.95 -1.04 88.31
CA LEU A 12 -11.05 -0.28 87.73
C LEU A 12 -11.05 -0.32 86.20
N ASP A 13 -9.87 -0.38 85.58
CA ASP A 13 -9.71 -0.42 84.12
C ASP A 13 -8.38 -1.08 83.73
N ILE A 14 -8.35 -1.75 82.58
CA ILE A 14 -7.18 -2.40 81.97
C ILE A 14 -7.14 -2.05 80.49
N LYS A 15 -5.95 -1.71 80.00
CA LYS A 15 -5.66 -1.39 78.60
C LYS A 15 -4.28 -1.92 78.21
N ALA A 16 -4.02 -2.08 76.92
CA ALA A 16 -2.69 -2.44 76.41
C ALA A 16 -2.26 -1.46 75.32
N ASP A 17 -0.95 -1.29 75.16
CA ASP A 17 -0.38 -0.51 74.06
C ASP A 17 -0.11 -1.36 72.81
N GLY A 18 0.49 -0.76 71.78
CA GLY A 18 0.78 -1.39 70.49
C GLY A 18 1.92 -2.43 70.55
N ASP A 19 2.72 -2.42 71.62
CA ASP A 19 3.84 -3.34 71.83
C ASP A 19 3.46 -4.54 72.72
N GLY A 20 2.28 -4.47 73.34
CA GLY A 20 1.67 -5.49 74.19
C GLY A 20 2.01 -5.31 75.67
N ASP A 21 2.42 -4.12 76.09
CA ASP A 21 2.57 -3.75 77.49
C ASP A 21 1.19 -3.42 78.07
N VAL A 22 0.93 -3.89 79.31
CA VAL A 22 -0.39 -3.80 79.94
C VAL A 22 -0.40 -2.68 80.98
N PHE A 23 -1.33 -1.75 80.82
CA PHE A 23 -1.60 -0.68 81.77
C PHE A 23 -2.89 -0.96 82.50
N TYR A 24 -2.90 -0.83 83.82
CA TYR A 24 -4.12 -0.97 84.61
C TYR A 24 -4.23 0.11 85.68
N CYS A 25 -5.46 0.52 85.98
CA CYS A 25 -5.77 1.53 86.97
C CYS A 25 -6.47 0.89 88.18
N ARG A 26 -6.10 1.33 89.39
CA ARG A 26 -6.81 0.98 90.63
C ARG A 26 -7.00 2.19 91.54
N GLU A 27 -8.02 2.14 92.38
CA GLU A 27 -8.29 3.16 93.38
C GLU A 27 -7.54 2.86 94.68
N GLU A 28 -6.79 3.84 95.18
CA GLU A 28 -6.08 3.76 96.45
C GLU A 28 -6.46 4.90 97.38
N TYR A 29 -6.61 4.57 98.66
CA TYR A 29 -6.92 5.50 99.73
C TYR A 29 -5.64 5.85 100.50
N THR A 30 -5.46 7.12 100.85
CA THR A 30 -4.35 7.58 101.69
C THR A 30 -4.91 8.35 102.89
N PRO A 31 -4.79 7.82 104.13
CA PRO A 31 -4.27 6.49 104.49
C PRO A 31 -5.18 5.34 103.97
N PRO A 32 -4.70 4.08 103.89
CA PRO A 32 -5.46 2.97 103.26
C PRO A 32 -6.76 2.59 103.96
N THR A 33 -6.85 2.83 105.27
CA THR A 33 -8.04 2.56 106.08
C THR A 33 -8.33 3.76 106.97
N ALA A 34 -9.60 3.93 107.36
CA ALA A 34 -9.96 4.97 108.32
C ALA A 34 -9.11 4.85 109.60
N ALA A 35 -8.84 3.62 110.06
CA ALA A 35 -7.98 3.31 111.22
C ALA A 35 -6.58 3.94 111.18
N GLY A 36 -6.07 4.30 109.99
CA GLY A 36 -4.79 4.97 109.81
C GLY A 36 -4.82 6.49 109.90
N LEU A 37 -5.98 7.11 110.18
CA LEU A 37 -6.11 8.56 110.37
C LEU A 37 -5.44 8.98 111.69
N THR A 38 -4.65 10.04 111.60
CA THR A 38 -3.83 10.61 112.69
C THR A 38 -3.94 12.14 112.65
N ASP A 39 -3.32 12.85 113.59
CA ASP A 39 -3.30 14.32 113.63
C ASP A 39 -2.83 14.95 112.30
N SER A 40 -1.94 14.29 111.54
CA SER A 40 -1.48 14.79 110.24
C SER A 40 -2.56 14.77 109.15
N HIS A 41 -3.71 14.16 109.42
CA HIS A 41 -4.85 14.04 108.53
C HIS A 41 -6.05 14.89 108.99
N ILE A 42 -5.88 15.74 110.02
CA ILE A 42 -6.91 16.68 110.45
C ILE A 42 -7.05 17.76 109.37
N TYR A 43 -8.25 17.86 108.81
CA TYR A 43 -8.64 18.90 107.85
C TYR A 43 -9.09 20.18 108.57
N ALA A 44 -9.91 20.04 109.61
CA ALA A 44 -10.45 21.17 110.37
C ALA A 44 -10.83 20.77 111.80
N ILE A 45 -10.85 21.75 112.70
CA ILE A 45 -11.31 21.59 114.08
C ILE A 45 -12.29 22.71 114.38
N HIS A 46 -13.47 22.38 114.90
CA HIS A 46 -14.50 23.33 115.29
C HIS A 46 -14.83 23.16 116.76
N ALA A 47 -14.70 24.24 117.53
CA ALA A 47 -15.18 24.30 118.90
C ALA A 47 -15.52 25.75 119.23
N ALA A 48 -16.56 25.98 120.03
CA ALA A 48 -16.91 27.30 120.51
C ALA A 48 -16.67 27.34 122.03
N PHE A 49 -15.65 28.08 122.45
CA PHE A 49 -15.35 28.26 123.87
C PHE A 49 -16.35 29.27 124.47
N ASP A 50 -17.14 28.81 125.44
CA ASP A 50 -18.01 29.66 126.23
C ASP A 50 -17.62 29.57 127.72
N PRO A 51 -17.05 30.63 128.33
CA PRO A 51 -16.60 30.59 129.71
C PRO A 51 -17.73 30.37 130.73
N SER A 52 -19.01 30.47 130.33
CA SER A 52 -20.17 30.20 131.19
C SER A 52 -20.56 28.72 131.30
N GLU A 53 -20.11 27.89 130.37
CA GLU A 53 -20.35 26.44 130.37
C GLU A 53 -19.23 25.68 131.13
N PRO A 54 -19.50 24.53 131.76
CA PRO A 54 -18.47 23.77 132.47
C PRO A 54 -17.46 23.10 131.53
N LYS A 55 -17.81 22.92 130.25
CA LYS A 55 -17.00 22.24 129.24
C LYS A 55 -17.22 22.83 127.84
N THR A 56 -16.20 22.77 127.01
CA THR A 56 -16.29 23.06 125.58
C THR A 56 -16.41 21.74 124.83
N LEU A 57 -17.40 21.66 123.93
CA LEU A 57 -17.55 20.57 122.97
C LEU A 57 -17.00 21.02 121.61
N GLY A 58 -16.38 20.09 120.89
CA GLY A 58 -15.89 20.36 119.55
C GLY A 58 -15.80 19.12 118.68
N ASP A 59 -15.63 19.37 117.39
CA ASP A 59 -15.51 18.37 116.33
C ASP A 59 -14.15 18.51 115.65
N VAL A 60 -13.51 17.38 115.38
CA VAL A 60 -12.31 17.26 114.56
C VAL A 60 -12.69 16.50 113.29
N ILE A 61 -12.46 17.16 112.15
CA ILE A 61 -12.71 16.60 110.83
C ILE A 61 -11.37 16.08 110.29
N TYR A 62 -11.31 14.78 110.01
CA TYR A 62 -10.20 14.12 109.34
C TYR A 62 -10.51 13.92 107.86
N VAL A 63 -9.48 13.93 107.02
CA VAL A 63 -9.59 13.68 105.57
C VAL A 63 -8.77 12.48 105.13
N GLN A 64 -9.40 11.62 104.33
CA GLN A 64 -8.75 10.53 103.60
C GLN A 64 -8.77 10.88 102.11
N THR A 65 -7.60 10.87 101.47
CA THR A 65 -7.48 11.18 100.04
C THR A 65 -7.75 9.94 99.20
N ILE A 66 -8.58 10.06 98.16
CA ILE A 66 -8.85 9.01 97.18
C ILE A 66 -8.08 9.36 95.91
N ALA A 67 -7.19 8.47 95.46
CA ALA A 67 -6.45 8.64 94.22
C ALA A 67 -6.56 7.41 93.33
N ARG A 68 -6.71 7.63 92.03
CA ARG A 68 -6.57 6.60 91.01
C ARG A 68 -5.12 6.52 90.58
N LYS A 69 -4.53 5.33 90.67
CA LYS A 69 -3.13 5.07 90.32
C LYS A 69 -3.05 4.11 89.15
N VAL A 70 -2.14 4.41 88.22
CA VAL A 70 -1.87 3.61 87.02
C VAL A 70 -0.56 2.86 87.19
N TYR A 71 -0.59 1.59 86.84
CA TYR A 71 0.54 0.68 86.85
C TYR A 71 0.76 0.11 85.44
N GLU A 72 2.01 0.00 85.05
CA GLU A 72 2.47 -0.65 83.82
C GLU A 72 3.05 -2.02 84.18
N ARG A 73 2.78 -2.99 83.31
CA ARG A 73 3.44 -4.28 83.29
C ARG A 73 3.91 -4.57 81.88
N LYS A 74 5.24 -4.59 81.70
CA LYS A 74 5.84 -4.87 80.39
C LYS A 74 5.64 -6.31 79.95
N ARG A 75 5.48 -6.50 78.64
CA ARG A 75 5.32 -7.81 78.00
C ARG A 75 6.47 -8.75 78.38
N GLY A 76 6.12 -9.93 78.88
CA GLY A 76 7.09 -10.94 79.31
C GLY A 76 7.69 -10.72 80.72
N THR A 77 7.26 -9.68 81.44
CA THR A 77 7.72 -9.41 82.82
C THR A 77 6.61 -9.64 83.86
N SER A 78 7.00 -9.92 85.10
CA SER A 78 6.09 -10.04 86.26
C SER A 78 6.12 -8.85 87.20
N THR A 79 6.94 -7.83 86.90
CA THR A 79 7.14 -6.65 87.74
C THR A 79 6.18 -5.55 87.33
N GLU A 80 5.55 -4.92 88.31
CA GLU A 80 4.64 -3.80 88.12
C GLU A 80 5.37 -2.50 88.45
N THR A 81 5.30 -1.52 87.56
CA THR A 81 5.88 -0.19 87.75
C THR A 81 4.78 0.85 87.87
N PHE A 82 4.84 1.67 88.92
CA PHE A 82 3.93 2.81 89.08
C PHE A 82 4.26 3.87 88.02
N VAL A 83 3.24 4.32 87.28
CA VAL A 83 3.42 5.21 86.13
C VAL A 83 2.86 6.61 86.40
N GLY A 84 1.77 6.71 87.18
CA GLY A 84 1.15 8.00 87.51
C GLY A 84 -0.09 7.88 88.38
N SER A 85 -0.50 9.00 88.99
CA SER A 85 -1.69 9.05 89.85
C SER A 85 -2.45 10.36 89.72
N GLN A 86 -3.77 10.30 89.82
CA GLN A 86 -4.67 11.46 89.90
C GLN A 86 -5.55 11.37 91.15
N THR A 87 -5.58 12.43 91.96
CA THR A 87 -6.51 12.54 93.10
C THR A 87 -7.93 12.74 92.57
N THR A 88 -8.85 11.83 92.92
CA THR A 88 -10.23 11.82 92.41
C THR A 88 -11.24 12.36 93.42
N GLY A 89 -10.93 12.33 94.71
CA GLY A 89 -11.81 12.87 95.74
C GLY A 89 -11.23 12.81 97.14
N LEU A 90 -12.00 13.34 98.09
CA LEU A 90 -11.70 13.33 99.52
C LEU A 90 -12.87 12.72 100.28
N LYS A 91 -12.56 11.94 101.31
CA LYS A 91 -13.55 11.36 102.23
C LYS A 91 -13.32 11.91 103.63
N TYR A 92 -14.35 12.53 104.21
CA TYR A 92 -14.25 13.16 105.52
C TYR A 92 -14.80 12.27 106.64
N PHE A 93 -14.14 12.31 107.78
CA PHE A 93 -14.51 11.59 109.02
C PHE A 93 -14.55 12.57 110.18
N ILE A 94 -15.48 12.41 111.13
CA ILE A 94 -15.65 13.34 112.24
C ILE A 94 -15.44 12.61 113.56
N ALA A 95 -14.60 13.17 114.43
CA ALA A 95 -14.44 12.76 115.83
C ALA A 95 -14.79 13.92 116.74
N THR A 96 -15.57 13.68 117.79
CA THR A 96 -16.02 14.70 118.73
C THR A 96 -15.17 14.65 119.99
N PHE A 97 -14.92 15.79 120.63
CA PHE A 97 -14.15 15.90 121.86
C PHE A 97 -14.81 16.86 122.84
N GLU A 98 -14.44 16.74 124.11
CA GLU A 98 -14.75 17.74 125.12
C GLU A 98 -13.51 18.08 125.94
N TYR A 99 -13.43 19.30 126.48
CA TYR A 99 -12.47 19.63 127.53
C TYR A 99 -13.06 20.60 128.56
N PRO A 100 -12.56 20.61 129.80
CA PRO A 100 -13.06 21.50 130.85
C PRO A 100 -12.71 22.96 130.57
N ASN A 101 -13.67 23.87 130.71
CA ASN A 101 -13.42 25.31 130.47
C ASN A 101 -12.53 25.95 131.54
N ALA A 102 -12.42 25.32 132.71
CA ALA A 102 -11.47 25.69 133.76
C ALA A 102 -10.00 25.65 133.29
N SER A 103 -9.70 24.92 132.21
CA SER A 103 -8.36 24.84 131.62
C SER A 103 -8.03 26.04 130.69
N GLY A 104 -8.98 26.96 130.45
CA GLY A 104 -8.84 28.07 129.50
C GLY A 104 -9.14 27.67 128.06
N GLU A 105 -9.20 28.66 127.15
CA GLU A 105 -9.45 28.41 125.72
C GLU A 105 -8.28 27.66 125.07
N MET A 106 -8.55 26.49 124.50
CA MET A 106 -7.53 25.65 123.84
C MET A 106 -7.38 26.02 122.36
N SER A 107 -6.13 26.15 121.88
CA SER A 107 -5.83 26.34 120.45
C SER A 107 -6.38 25.21 119.58
N LEU A 108 -7.11 25.56 118.52
CA LEU A 108 -7.67 24.63 117.53
C LEU A 108 -6.73 24.37 116.35
N ASP A 109 -5.42 24.40 116.60
CA ASP A 109 -4.41 24.10 115.56
C ASP A 109 -4.38 22.57 115.33
N PRO A 110 -4.57 22.10 114.07
CA PRO A 110 -4.52 20.69 113.72
C PRO A 110 -3.24 19.97 114.18
N SER A 111 -2.10 20.65 114.18
CA SER A 111 -0.81 20.02 114.50
C SER A 111 -0.69 19.70 115.99
N GLY A 112 -0.52 18.40 116.31
CA GLY A 112 -0.38 17.90 117.68
C GLY A 112 -1.64 18.08 118.55
N PHE A 113 -2.81 18.19 117.92
CA PHE A 113 -4.07 18.45 118.60
C PHE A 113 -4.41 17.39 119.66
N ALA A 114 -4.22 16.10 119.38
CA ALA A 114 -4.59 15.04 120.32
C ALA A 114 -3.80 15.12 121.64
N ALA A 115 -2.50 15.44 121.55
CA ALA A 115 -1.65 15.65 122.73
C ALA A 115 -2.06 16.89 123.52
N ARG A 116 -2.46 17.96 122.80
CA ARG A 116 -2.93 19.21 123.39
C ARG A 116 -4.25 19.04 124.13
N LEU A 117 -5.20 18.33 123.51
CA LEU A 117 -6.47 17.96 124.13
C LEU A 117 -6.25 17.21 125.45
N ALA A 118 -5.35 16.23 125.46
CA ALA A 118 -5.00 15.50 126.68
C ALA A 118 -4.38 16.42 127.76
N THR A 119 -3.55 17.38 127.37
CA THR A 119 -2.93 18.36 128.29
C THR A 119 -3.96 19.29 128.93
N TYR A 120 -5.00 19.66 128.20
CA TYR A 120 -6.13 20.47 128.70
C TYR A 120 -7.14 19.66 129.54
N GLY A 121 -6.87 18.38 129.80
CA GLY A 121 -7.77 17.47 130.53
C GLY A 121 -8.97 17.02 129.69
N GLY A 122 -8.90 17.17 128.37
CA GLY A 122 -9.96 16.80 127.44
C GLY A 122 -10.02 15.31 127.15
N THR A 123 -11.19 14.88 126.67
CA THR A 123 -11.47 13.49 126.31
C THR A 123 -12.17 13.43 124.96
N TRP A 124 -11.86 12.40 124.17
CA TRP A 124 -12.59 12.09 122.95
C TRP A 124 -13.97 11.52 123.30
N LYS A 125 -15.01 12.08 122.70
CA LYS A 125 -16.40 11.64 122.82
C LYS A 125 -16.80 10.64 121.74
N SER A 126 -16.20 10.75 120.56
CA SER A 126 -16.25 9.71 119.53
C SER A 126 -14.87 9.45 118.97
N THR A 127 -14.63 8.21 118.56
CA THR A 127 -13.51 7.90 117.67
C THR A 127 -13.91 8.28 116.24
N PRO A 128 -12.95 8.60 115.37
CA PRO A 128 -13.23 8.84 113.95
C PRO A 128 -13.83 7.62 113.22
N PHE A 129 -14.01 6.47 113.91
CA PHE A 129 -14.49 5.20 113.37
C PHE A 129 -16.00 4.94 113.60
N ASN A 130 -16.70 5.79 114.36
CA ASN A 130 -18.14 5.59 114.60
C ASN A 130 -18.96 6.49 113.66
N PRO A 131 -19.68 5.92 112.66
CA PRO A 131 -20.37 6.72 111.66
C PRO A 131 -21.58 7.44 112.28
N ALA A 132 -21.47 8.75 112.47
CA ALA A 132 -22.66 9.60 112.32
C ALA A 132 -23.11 9.52 110.84
N PRO A 133 -24.41 9.67 110.52
CA PRO A 133 -25.05 8.98 109.39
C PRO A 133 -24.63 9.35 107.97
N TYR A 134 -23.63 10.21 107.75
CA TYR A 134 -23.20 10.62 106.41
C TYR A 134 -21.69 10.91 106.36
N PRO A 135 -20.81 9.96 105.97
CA PRO A 135 -19.51 10.34 105.45
C PRO A 135 -19.72 11.16 104.18
N TYR A 136 -19.37 12.45 104.20
CA TYR A 136 -19.40 13.30 103.02
C TYR A 136 -18.18 12.94 102.15
N VAL A 137 -18.42 12.53 100.91
CA VAL A 137 -17.37 12.35 99.91
C VAL A 137 -17.43 13.55 98.99
N ASP A 138 -16.40 14.38 99.02
CA ASP A 138 -16.26 15.50 98.08
C ASP A 138 -15.44 15.02 96.90
N SER A 139 -16.12 14.83 95.77
CA SER A 139 -15.49 14.36 94.54
C SER A 139 -14.96 15.57 93.78
N TYR A 140 -13.63 15.79 93.78
CA TYR A 140 -13.02 16.81 92.91
C TYR A 140 -13.29 16.54 91.41
N SER A 141 -13.54 15.27 91.10
CA SER A 141 -13.91 14.76 89.80
C SER A 141 -14.81 13.56 90.04
N ALA A 142 -15.98 13.52 89.41
CA ALA A 142 -16.91 12.43 89.60
C ALA A 142 -16.22 11.08 89.25
N PRO A 143 -16.30 10.03 90.10
CA PRO A 143 -15.56 8.79 89.89
C PRO A 143 -15.87 8.10 88.54
N ASP A 144 -17.02 8.34 87.97
CA ASP A 144 -17.43 7.91 86.63
C ASP A 144 -16.73 8.66 85.47
N ARG A 145 -15.94 9.71 85.75
CA ARG A 145 -15.30 10.58 84.74
C ARG A 145 -13.77 10.49 84.67
N THR A 146 -13.12 9.66 85.48
CA THR A 146 -11.64 9.56 85.52
C THR A 146 -11.16 8.17 85.10
N GLU A 147 -11.14 7.87 83.80
CA GLU A 147 -10.80 6.53 83.29
C GLU A 147 -9.36 6.42 82.82
N LEU A 148 -8.89 5.19 82.65
CA LEU A 148 -7.61 4.92 82.01
C LEU A 148 -7.80 5.10 80.49
N ALA A 149 -7.64 6.32 80.01
CA ALA A 149 -7.54 6.60 78.59
C ALA A 149 -6.13 6.19 78.09
N VAL A 150 -5.93 4.91 77.80
CA VAL A 150 -4.84 4.54 76.90
C VAL A 150 -5.30 4.89 75.50
N ILE A 151 -4.82 6.02 74.99
CA ILE A 151 -4.78 6.24 73.56
C ILE A 151 -3.70 5.29 73.06
N ASN A 152 -4.09 4.25 72.35
CA ASN A 152 -3.12 3.36 71.73
C ASN A 152 -2.54 4.12 70.51
N VAL A 153 -1.53 4.95 70.78
CA VAL A 153 -0.85 5.75 69.76
C VAL A 153 0.20 4.85 69.14
N PRO A 154 0.24 4.68 67.80
CA PRO A 154 1.39 4.07 67.18
C PRO A 154 2.61 4.92 67.52
N ALA A 155 3.64 4.28 68.08
CA ALA A 155 4.94 4.91 68.26
C ALA A 155 5.32 5.62 66.95
N PRO A 156 5.89 6.85 66.99
CA PRO A 156 6.45 7.44 65.78
C PRO A 156 7.34 6.38 65.13
N PRO A 157 7.33 6.24 63.78
CA PRO A 157 8.11 5.21 63.12
C PRO A 157 9.53 5.27 63.67
N GLU A 158 9.97 4.19 64.33
CA GLU A 158 11.32 4.18 64.89
C GLU A 158 12.28 4.50 63.75
N THR A 159 13.05 5.57 63.92
CA THR A 159 14.09 5.98 62.96
C THR A 159 15.13 4.88 62.70
N SER A 160 15.10 3.80 63.49
CA SER A 160 15.95 2.64 63.42
C SER A 160 15.12 1.35 63.43
N GLY A 161 14.67 0.86 62.28
CA GLY A 161 14.21 -0.54 62.25
C GLY A 161 13.51 -1.03 61.00
N SER A 162 12.36 -0.45 60.62
CA SER A 162 11.48 -1.12 59.64
C SER A 162 10.53 -0.21 58.85
N GLY A 163 10.47 1.10 59.14
CA GLY A 163 9.51 2.05 58.55
C GLY A 163 10.09 3.02 57.52
N ALA A 164 10.99 2.56 56.65
CA ALA A 164 11.72 3.45 55.75
C ALA A 164 10.91 3.95 54.55
N VAL A 165 11.25 5.14 54.05
CA VAL A 165 10.70 5.66 52.79
C VAL A 165 11.22 4.85 51.60
N ASP A 166 10.28 4.33 50.80
CA ASP A 166 10.56 3.56 49.59
C ASP A 166 9.64 3.97 48.43
N LEU A 167 10.05 3.65 47.20
CA LEU A 167 9.36 3.97 45.96
C LEU A 167 8.92 2.69 45.24
N VAL A 168 7.70 2.69 44.71
CA VAL A 168 7.16 1.58 43.93
C VAL A 168 6.64 2.04 42.57
N GLY A 169 6.72 1.14 41.59
CA GLY A 169 6.39 1.37 40.18
C GLY A 169 7.40 0.66 39.26
N PRO A 170 7.27 0.76 37.94
CA PRO A 170 6.30 1.54 37.16
C PRO A 170 4.88 0.93 37.09
N PHE A 171 3.84 1.78 37.19
CA PHE A 171 2.45 1.42 36.92
C PHE A 171 1.99 2.01 35.58
N GLU A 172 1.33 1.24 34.71
CA GLU A 172 0.78 1.74 33.43
C GLU A 172 -0.55 2.51 33.60
N THR A 173 -1.19 2.34 34.75
CA THR A 173 -2.41 3.06 35.15
C THR A 173 -2.12 3.85 36.41
N PHE A 174 -2.85 4.95 36.62
CA PHE A 174 -2.72 5.73 37.85
C PHE A 174 -2.95 4.80 39.07
N PRO A 175 -1.97 4.64 39.96
CA PRO A 175 -2.08 3.70 41.05
C PRO A 175 -3.08 4.23 42.09
N ASN A 176 -3.94 3.35 42.59
CA ASN A 176 -4.77 3.66 43.75
C ASN A 176 -3.96 3.32 45.00
N PRO A 177 -3.66 4.27 45.90
CA PRO A 177 -3.01 3.98 47.17
C PRO A 177 -3.98 3.16 48.03
N SER A 178 -3.90 1.84 47.90
CA SER A 178 -4.67 0.90 48.72
C SER A 178 -3.80 0.31 49.81
N ASN A 179 -4.43 0.07 50.95
CA ASN A 179 -3.87 -0.25 52.26
C ASN A 179 -3.05 -1.55 52.31
N ASN A 180 -3.01 -2.31 51.21
CA ASN A 180 -2.40 -3.63 51.09
C ASN A 180 -1.64 -3.78 49.75
N SER A 181 -0.76 -2.84 49.41
CA SER A 181 0.23 -3.09 48.35
C SER A 181 1.18 -4.22 48.81
N THR A 182 0.77 -5.48 48.59
CA THR A 182 1.60 -6.67 48.86
C THR A 182 2.70 -6.88 47.81
N ASN A 183 2.87 -5.94 46.88
CA ASN A 183 3.91 -5.95 45.86
C ASN A 183 5.25 -5.40 46.37
N GLN A 184 5.52 -5.52 47.66
CA GLN A 184 6.88 -5.43 48.19
C GLN A 184 7.73 -6.41 47.37
N SER A 185 8.73 -5.92 46.65
CA SER A 185 9.77 -6.69 45.94
C SER A 185 9.45 -7.35 44.59
N SER A 186 8.35 -7.06 43.88
CA SER A 186 8.14 -7.65 42.54
C SER A 186 8.93 -6.99 41.38
N PHE A 187 9.61 -5.86 41.61
CA PHE A 187 10.29 -5.09 40.53
C PHE A 187 11.81 -5.23 40.45
N ILE A 188 12.47 -5.72 41.51
CA ILE A 188 13.82 -6.29 41.41
C ILE A 188 13.63 -7.75 41.76
N THR A 189 13.61 -8.64 40.76
CA THR A 189 13.55 -10.09 41.03
C THR A 189 14.69 -10.41 41.99
N ALA A 190 14.36 -10.88 43.20
CA ALA A 190 15.35 -11.18 44.22
C ALA A 190 16.40 -12.12 43.63
N GLY A 191 17.62 -11.61 43.41
CA GLY A 191 18.74 -12.35 42.84
C GLY A 191 19.22 -11.94 41.43
N THR A 192 18.53 -11.08 40.67
CA THR A 192 18.95 -10.74 39.28
C THR A 192 19.44 -9.31 39.04
N ASN A 193 19.22 -8.36 39.97
CA ASN A 193 19.54 -6.92 39.80
C ASN A 193 19.00 -6.28 38.50
N GLN A 194 17.96 -6.85 37.87
CA GLN A 194 17.36 -6.32 36.66
C GLN A 194 16.13 -5.47 36.98
N VAL A 195 16.06 -4.27 36.40
CA VAL A 195 14.83 -3.45 36.34
C VAL A 195 14.10 -3.70 35.02
N PRO A 196 12.75 -3.75 35.01
CA PRO A 196 11.99 -3.87 33.77
C PRO A 196 12.28 -2.69 32.84
N THR A 197 12.50 -2.98 31.56
CA THR A 197 12.60 -1.94 30.54
C THR A 197 11.19 -1.42 30.23
N ILE A 198 10.95 -0.14 30.47
CA ILE A 198 9.69 0.53 30.16
C ILE A 198 9.65 1.04 28.72
N ASP A 199 8.46 1.02 28.12
CA ASP A 199 8.22 1.42 26.73
C ASP A 199 8.19 2.95 26.61
N HIS A 200 9.00 3.53 25.71
CA HIS A 200 9.03 4.98 25.47
C HIS A 200 7.72 5.57 24.92
N SER A 201 6.75 4.74 24.52
CA SER A 201 5.46 5.14 23.94
C SER A 201 4.35 5.28 24.99
N LYS A 202 4.59 4.82 26.22
CA LYS A 202 3.61 4.78 27.30
C LYS A 202 3.95 5.77 28.43
N VAL A 203 2.93 6.17 29.16
CA VAL A 203 3.07 6.90 30.42
C VAL A 203 3.12 5.88 31.55
N TYR A 204 4.03 6.09 32.49
CA TYR A 204 4.17 5.28 33.69
C TYR A 204 4.05 6.14 34.94
N PHE A 205 3.57 5.54 36.03
CA PHE A 205 3.43 6.19 37.33
C PHE A 205 4.32 5.50 38.36
N TYR A 206 4.84 6.29 39.28
CA TYR A 206 5.59 5.85 40.46
C TYR A 206 4.94 6.46 41.70
N GLN A 207 4.96 5.77 42.83
CA GLN A 207 4.39 6.28 44.08
C GLN A 207 5.29 5.99 45.28
N VAL A 208 5.14 6.76 46.34
CA VAL A 208 5.74 6.47 47.64
C VAL A 208 4.97 5.32 48.30
N GLU A 209 5.67 4.30 48.78
CA GLU A 209 5.05 3.10 49.34
C GLU A 209 4.50 3.31 50.76
N ASN A 210 5.37 3.74 51.69
CA ASN A 210 5.08 3.70 53.13
C ASN A 210 4.57 5.04 53.71
N TYR A 211 4.45 6.06 52.86
CA TYR A 211 4.04 7.40 53.25
C TYR A 211 3.12 7.96 52.16
N PRO A 212 1.99 7.30 51.87
CA PRO A 212 0.74 7.87 52.38
C PRO A 212 0.14 6.94 53.43
N LEU A 213 0.21 7.35 54.70
CA LEU A 213 -0.48 6.62 55.76
C LEU A 213 -1.97 6.95 55.65
N TYR A 214 -2.70 6.09 54.93
CA TYR A 214 -4.15 6.20 54.89
C TYR A 214 -4.71 6.03 56.31
N PRO A 215 -5.63 6.89 56.75
CA PRO A 215 -6.39 6.62 57.95
C PRO A 215 -7.25 5.41 57.60
N VAL A 216 -6.76 4.21 57.90
CA VAL A 216 -7.66 3.08 58.06
C VAL A 216 -8.62 3.57 59.14
N SER A 217 -9.92 3.70 58.83
CA SER A 217 -10.90 4.02 59.85
C SER A 217 -10.89 2.86 60.83
N GLN A 218 -10.03 2.93 61.84
CA GLN A 218 -10.06 2.00 62.95
C GLN A 218 -11.32 2.38 63.69
N ALA A 219 -12.33 1.53 63.54
CA ALA A 219 -13.61 1.71 64.18
C ALA A 219 -13.36 1.98 65.66
N PRO A 220 -14.01 3.00 66.26
CA PRO A 220 -13.94 3.18 67.70
C PRO A 220 -14.33 1.85 68.36
N GLU A 221 -13.55 1.38 69.31
CA GLU A 221 -13.86 0.11 69.97
C GLU A 221 -15.21 0.22 70.68
N THR A 222 -15.87 -0.93 70.86
CA THR A 222 -17.11 -1.05 71.63
C THR A 222 -16.92 -0.38 72.99
N ASP A 223 -17.83 0.53 73.35
CA ASP A 223 -17.93 1.10 74.69
C ASP A 223 -18.37 -0.01 75.67
N TRP A 224 -17.38 -0.75 76.19
CA TRP A 224 -17.59 -1.92 77.04
C TRP A 224 -18.23 -1.60 78.40
N ASN A 225 -18.23 -0.34 78.84
CA ASN A 225 -18.79 0.08 80.13
C ASN A 225 -20.03 1.00 80.00
N GLY A 226 -20.40 1.39 78.78
CA GLY A 226 -21.65 2.10 78.47
C GLY A 226 -21.66 3.57 78.92
N ASN A 227 -20.51 4.18 79.11
CA ASN A 227 -20.37 5.54 79.64
C ASN A 227 -20.33 6.64 78.56
N GLY A 228 -20.38 6.26 77.27
CA GLY A 228 -20.34 7.17 76.12
C GLY A 228 -18.94 7.54 75.62
N TYR A 229 -17.87 6.99 76.20
CA TYR A 229 -16.48 7.22 75.78
C TYR A 229 -15.89 5.96 75.14
N MET A 230 -15.44 6.07 73.88
CA MET A 230 -14.87 4.95 73.13
C MET A 230 -13.33 5.02 73.14
N GLY A 231 -12.67 3.93 73.54
CA GLY A 231 -11.23 3.75 73.31
C GLY A 231 -10.95 3.43 71.83
N GLY A 232 -9.78 3.80 71.33
CA GLY A 232 -9.42 3.50 69.95
C GLY A 232 -8.00 3.93 69.59
N PHE A 233 -7.46 3.26 68.57
CA PHE A 233 -6.21 3.63 67.94
C PHE A 233 -6.35 4.97 67.20
N ILE A 234 -5.40 5.88 67.40
CA ILE A 234 -5.32 7.15 66.67
C ILE A 234 -3.89 7.31 66.14
N THR A 235 -3.73 7.40 64.83
CA THR A 235 -2.42 7.64 64.20
C THR A 235 -1.81 8.97 64.63
N SER A 236 -0.50 8.96 64.94
CA SER A 236 0.29 10.18 65.23
C SER A 236 0.60 11.01 63.98
N ILE A 237 0.40 10.41 62.79
CA ILE A 237 0.49 11.05 61.48
C ILE A 237 -0.95 11.09 60.94
N ILE A 238 -1.64 12.21 61.15
CA ILE A 238 -3.00 12.41 60.64
C ILE A 238 -2.89 12.80 59.16
N ASN A 239 -3.62 12.08 58.28
CA ASN A 239 -3.87 12.49 56.90
C ASN A 239 -4.83 13.68 56.89
N PRO A 240 -4.42 14.88 56.46
CA PRO A 240 -5.37 15.87 56.03
C PRO A 240 -5.50 15.70 54.53
N ASP A 241 -6.73 15.66 54.05
CA ASP A 241 -7.09 16.32 52.82
C ASP A 241 -5.97 17.26 52.29
N PRO A 242 -5.32 16.97 51.15
CA PRO A 242 -4.21 17.78 50.65
C PRO A 242 -4.59 19.24 50.33
N SER A 243 -5.89 19.59 50.42
CA SER A 243 -6.42 20.95 50.37
C SER A 243 -6.48 21.68 51.73
N ALA A 244 -6.36 20.96 52.85
CA ALA A 244 -6.35 21.56 54.18
C ALA A 244 -5.01 22.26 54.44
N THR A 245 -5.10 23.49 54.95
CA THR A 245 -3.93 24.30 55.31
C THR A 245 -3.86 24.40 56.84
N PRO A 246 -2.71 24.10 57.48
CA PRO A 246 -1.41 23.73 56.91
C PRO A 246 -1.31 22.26 56.45
N ARG A 247 -0.50 21.99 55.41
CA ARG A 247 -0.21 20.63 54.91
C ARG A 247 0.66 19.86 55.90
N HIS A 248 0.31 18.61 56.20
CA HIS A 248 1.04 17.77 57.17
C HIS A 248 2.01 16.76 56.52
N ILE A 249 1.96 16.54 55.18
CA ILE A 249 2.95 15.75 54.42
C ILE A 249 3.28 16.47 53.11
N THR A 250 4.56 16.51 52.73
CA THR A 250 5.07 17.10 51.49
C THR A 250 6.02 16.15 50.76
N TYR A 251 5.81 16.00 49.46
CA TYR A 251 6.60 15.14 48.56
C TYR A 251 7.45 15.98 47.62
N ASN A 252 8.76 15.70 47.56
CA ASN A 252 9.69 16.39 46.67
C ASN A 252 10.30 15.39 45.69
N TRP A 253 9.80 15.38 44.46
CA TRP A 253 10.26 14.47 43.39
C TRP A 253 11.33 15.11 42.51
N ILE A 254 12.38 14.36 42.16
CA ILE A 254 13.40 14.77 41.19
C ILE A 254 13.71 13.59 40.27
N LEU A 255 13.59 13.80 38.95
CA LEU A 255 13.98 12.85 37.91
C LEU A 255 15.36 13.22 37.35
N TRP A 256 16.31 12.30 37.46
CA TRP A 256 17.68 12.43 36.95
C TRP A 256 17.82 11.64 35.66
N SER A 257 18.18 12.29 34.55
CA SER A 257 18.70 11.57 33.38
C SER A 257 20.14 11.16 33.69
N VAL A 258 20.50 9.92 33.42
CA VAL A 258 21.83 9.35 33.72
C VAL A 258 22.57 9.03 32.43
N GLU A 259 21.88 8.43 31.46
CA GLU A 259 22.46 8.04 30.17
C GLU A 259 21.41 8.17 29.06
N ASP A 260 21.82 8.73 27.93
CA ASP A 260 20.99 8.88 26.73
C ASP A 260 20.90 7.56 25.92
N PRO A 261 20.09 7.48 24.84
CA PRO A 261 19.98 6.27 24.04
C PRO A 261 21.27 5.87 23.32
N TYR A 262 22.27 6.75 23.27
CA TYR A 262 23.57 6.55 22.61
C TYR A 262 24.69 6.21 23.60
N GLY A 263 24.35 5.98 24.88
CA GLY A 263 25.32 5.63 25.91
C GLY A 263 26.11 6.80 26.47
N LYS A 264 25.71 8.05 26.20
CA LYS A 264 26.39 9.24 26.72
C LYS A 264 25.82 9.65 28.08
N PRO A 265 26.67 9.93 29.08
CA PRO A 265 26.21 10.41 30.37
C PRO A 265 25.62 11.82 30.27
N ILE A 266 24.47 12.05 30.90
CA ILE A 266 23.84 13.38 31.00
C ILE A 266 23.69 13.75 32.50
N SER A 267 24.10 14.96 32.89
CA SER A 267 23.58 15.76 34.03
C SER A 267 24.19 17.17 33.94
N PRO A 268 23.43 18.25 34.16
CA PRO A 268 22.54 18.50 35.29
C PRO A 268 21.04 18.38 34.93
N PRO A 269 20.14 18.41 35.93
CA PRO A 269 18.69 18.34 35.70
C PRO A 269 18.23 19.38 34.67
N ASP A 270 17.27 19.03 33.82
CA ASP A 270 16.31 20.03 33.37
C ASP A 270 15.50 20.40 34.62
N PRO A 271 15.57 21.63 35.13
CA PRO A 271 14.65 22.09 36.16
C PRO A 271 13.27 22.21 35.51
N HIS A 272 12.64 21.08 35.21
CA HIS A 272 11.20 21.01 34.95
C HIS A 272 10.40 21.16 36.25
N VAL A 273 10.83 22.08 37.12
CA VAL A 273 10.00 22.85 38.03
C VAL A 273 10.78 24.15 38.28
N ASP A 274 10.31 25.26 37.71
CA ASP A 274 10.71 26.59 38.17
C ASP A 274 10.32 26.70 39.66
N PRO A 275 11.27 26.93 40.59
CA PRO A 275 10.93 27.13 42.00
C PRO A 275 10.01 28.35 42.20
N ALA A 276 9.92 29.26 41.22
CA ALA A 276 9.09 30.46 41.29
C ALA A 276 7.61 30.23 40.93
N ASN A 277 7.23 29.06 40.38
CA ASN A 277 5.83 28.76 40.13
C ASN A 277 5.52 27.26 40.31
N PRO A 278 5.40 26.78 41.56
CA PRO A 278 4.98 25.41 41.85
C PRO A 278 3.47 25.30 41.57
N ASP A 279 3.09 25.06 40.31
CA ASP A 279 1.78 24.48 40.02
C ASP A 279 1.80 23.01 40.52
N THR A 280 1.59 22.91 41.85
CA THR A 280 1.06 21.80 42.64
C THR A 280 1.74 20.43 42.57
N THR A 281 3.05 20.37 42.79
CA THR A 281 3.76 19.11 43.12
C THR A 281 3.82 18.84 44.63
N SER A 282 2.78 18.23 45.20
CA SER A 282 2.97 17.48 46.45
C SER A 282 1.92 16.38 46.59
N GLY A 283 1.83 15.51 45.58
CA GLY A 283 1.13 14.23 45.69
C GLY A 283 2.12 13.09 45.91
N GLU A 284 1.63 11.99 46.47
CA GLU A 284 2.36 10.75 46.73
C GLU A 284 2.81 10.00 45.47
N SER A 285 2.40 10.47 44.28
CA SER A 285 2.65 9.84 42.99
C SER A 285 3.32 10.80 41.99
N PHE A 286 4.18 10.25 41.12
CA PHE A 286 4.89 10.93 40.04
C PHE A 286 4.60 10.27 38.70
N GLY A 287 4.14 11.06 37.72
CA GLY A 287 3.95 10.61 36.34
C GLY A 287 5.19 10.81 35.49
N MET A 288 5.61 9.80 34.74
CA MET A 288 6.78 9.80 33.88
C MET A 288 6.42 9.39 32.44
N TYR A 289 6.94 10.16 31.48
CA TYR A 289 6.98 9.83 30.06
C TYR A 289 8.34 10.25 29.52
N SER A 290 8.98 9.37 28.74
CA SER A 290 10.22 9.73 28.03
C SER A 290 10.16 9.24 26.58
N PRO A 291 10.16 10.15 25.59
CA PRO A 291 10.23 9.78 24.18
C PRO A 291 11.63 9.33 23.75
N ALA A 292 12.63 9.54 24.61
CA ALA A 292 14.00 9.10 24.41
C ALA A 292 14.30 7.93 25.33
N GLY A 293 14.72 6.81 24.74
CA GLY A 293 15.30 5.70 25.48
C GLY A 293 16.50 6.14 26.30
N GLY A 294 16.82 5.42 27.37
CA GLY A 294 17.92 5.80 28.24
C GLY A 294 17.71 5.37 29.68
N LYS A 295 18.63 5.81 30.54
CA LYS A 295 18.67 5.45 31.96
C LYS A 295 18.34 6.67 32.79
N TYR A 296 17.44 6.49 33.73
CA TYR A 296 16.98 7.53 34.64
C TYR A 296 17.03 7.04 36.08
N VAL A 297 17.11 7.96 37.04
CA VAL A 297 16.89 7.68 38.46
C VAL A 297 15.84 8.66 38.97
N LEU A 298 14.75 8.13 39.51
CA LEU A 298 13.73 8.96 40.17
C LEU A 298 14.00 8.96 41.67
N THR A 299 13.96 10.14 42.27
CA THR A 299 14.21 10.33 43.70
C THR A 299 13.06 11.09 44.37
N CYS A 300 12.79 10.77 45.63
CA CYS A 300 11.76 11.45 46.42
C CYS A 300 12.24 11.73 47.84
N LYS A 301 11.97 12.94 48.33
CA LYS A 301 12.11 13.30 49.74
C LYS A 301 10.72 13.60 50.33
N VAL A 302 10.38 12.85 51.38
CA VAL A 302 9.11 13.00 52.11
C VAL A 302 9.35 13.76 53.42
N VAL A 303 8.59 14.82 53.63
CA VAL A 303 8.58 15.63 54.85
C VAL A 303 7.20 15.52 55.48
N TYR A 304 7.10 15.21 56.77
CA TYR A 304 5.84 15.03 57.47
C TYR A 304 5.85 15.65 58.87
N ASP A 305 4.66 15.97 59.36
CA ASP A 305 4.40 16.41 60.72
C ASP A 305 3.81 15.26 61.52
N TYR A 306 4.14 15.16 62.81
CA TYR A 306 3.55 14.17 63.71
C TYR A 306 3.35 14.75 65.11
N TYR A 307 2.44 14.18 65.89
CA TYR A 307 2.26 14.55 67.30
C TYR A 307 3.13 13.66 68.20
N ASN A 308 3.97 14.27 69.04
CA ASN A 308 4.82 13.55 69.99
C ASN A 308 4.07 13.28 71.30
N TYR A 309 3.27 12.20 71.31
CA TYR A 309 2.46 11.82 72.47
C TYR A 309 3.29 11.43 73.71
N ASN A 310 4.54 10.98 73.53
CA ASN A 310 5.45 10.69 74.65
C ASN A 310 5.83 11.93 75.46
N ALA A 311 5.66 13.13 74.90
CA ALA A 311 5.93 14.40 75.57
C ALA A 311 4.69 14.97 76.29
N MET A 312 3.52 14.35 76.18
CA MET A 312 2.28 14.82 76.80
C MET A 312 2.16 14.39 78.27
N PRO A 313 1.85 15.29 79.23
CA PRO A 313 1.62 14.93 80.62
C PRO A 313 0.37 14.05 80.83
N TYR A 314 0.38 13.20 81.86
CA TYR A 314 -0.79 12.44 82.31
C TYR A 314 -1.96 13.38 82.65
N GLY A 315 -3.17 13.06 82.18
CA GLY A 315 -4.38 13.87 82.36
C GLY A 315 -4.65 14.91 81.25
N SER A 316 -3.81 14.98 80.22
CA SER A 316 -4.02 15.84 79.04
C SER A 316 -5.23 15.39 78.21
N MET A 317 -5.97 16.34 77.64
CA MET A 317 -7.09 16.08 76.73
C MET A 317 -6.60 15.87 75.29
N PHE A 318 -7.42 15.24 74.44
CA PHE A 318 -7.14 15.09 73.01
C PHE A 318 -6.86 16.43 72.31
N ALA A 319 -7.50 17.52 72.77
CA ALA A 319 -7.27 18.87 72.27
C ALA A 319 -5.85 19.41 72.54
N ASP A 320 -5.17 18.90 73.57
CA ASP A 320 -3.84 19.37 73.97
C ASP A 320 -2.73 18.88 73.04
N ARG A 321 -3.00 17.91 72.16
CA ARG A 321 -2.01 17.31 71.24
C ARG A 321 -1.33 18.33 70.33
N GLU A 322 -2.04 19.40 69.95
CA GLU A 322 -1.51 20.41 69.02
C GLU A 322 -0.28 21.12 69.61
N ASN A 323 -0.21 21.24 70.94
CA ASN A 323 0.94 21.82 71.65
C ASN A 323 2.20 20.93 71.56
N TYR A 324 2.07 19.68 71.13
CA TYR A 324 3.13 18.69 71.05
C TYR A 324 3.36 18.20 69.61
N ARG A 325 2.92 18.98 68.63
CA ARG A 325 3.20 18.75 67.20
C ARG A 325 4.67 19.01 66.88
N VAL A 326 5.31 18.05 66.22
CA VAL A 326 6.64 18.18 65.61
C VAL A 326 6.45 18.43 64.12
N ILE A 327 6.94 19.58 63.65
CA ILE A 327 6.77 20.04 62.26
C ILE A 327 8.03 19.74 61.46
N GLY A 328 7.88 19.25 60.22
CA GLY A 328 8.95 19.16 59.23
C GLY A 328 9.90 17.98 59.41
N SER A 329 9.44 16.89 60.01
CA SER A 329 10.23 15.66 60.14
C SER A 329 10.47 15.03 58.78
N VAL A 330 11.65 14.43 58.56
CA VAL A 330 12.03 13.87 57.27
C VAL A 330 12.01 12.34 57.35
N ALA A 331 11.32 11.69 56.42
CA ALA A 331 11.33 10.23 56.35
C ALA A 331 12.73 9.73 55.94
N VAL A 332 13.19 8.68 56.61
CA VAL A 332 14.55 8.14 56.46
C VAL A 332 14.49 6.82 55.69
N ASN A 333 15.39 6.62 54.73
CA ASN A 333 15.56 5.37 53.98
C ASN A 333 16.45 4.37 54.75
N LEU A 334 16.36 3.05 54.47
CA LEU A 334 17.23 1.98 54.99
C LEU A 334 18.69 2.08 54.48
N GLY A 335 19.41 3.12 54.93
CA GLY A 335 20.85 3.26 54.74
C GLY A 335 21.26 3.74 53.33
N THR A 336 21.72 4.99 53.26
CA THR A 336 22.17 5.64 52.02
C THR A 336 23.20 4.83 51.23
N THR A 337 24.12 4.16 51.91
CA THR A 337 25.15 3.32 51.27
C THR A 337 24.54 2.12 50.57
N ASN A 338 23.56 1.46 51.20
CA ASN A 338 22.88 0.31 50.61
C ASN A 338 22.06 0.73 49.40
N LEU A 339 21.30 1.83 49.50
CA LEU A 339 20.54 2.38 48.38
C LEU A 339 21.43 2.75 47.17
N ARG A 340 22.55 3.44 47.41
CA ARG A 340 23.53 3.77 46.36
C ARG A 340 24.13 2.51 45.73
N ASN A 341 24.46 1.51 46.54
CA ASN A 341 24.97 0.22 46.05
C ASN A 341 23.92 -0.53 45.23
N THR A 342 22.64 -0.50 45.62
CA THR A 342 21.54 -1.10 44.88
C THR A 342 21.39 -0.46 43.49
N ILE A 343 21.40 0.88 43.41
CA ILE A 343 21.36 1.59 42.11
C ILE A 343 22.58 1.21 41.27
N LYS A 344 23.79 1.27 41.84
CA LYS A 344 25.03 0.96 41.11
C LYS A 344 25.09 -0.47 40.59
N ASN A 345 24.58 -1.42 41.39
CA ASN A 345 24.59 -2.85 41.04
C ASN A 345 23.42 -3.25 40.13
N THR A 346 22.47 -2.34 39.88
CA THR A 346 21.39 -2.56 38.92
C THR A 346 21.97 -2.66 37.50
N VAL A 347 21.55 -3.68 36.75
CA VAL A 347 22.04 -3.95 35.39
C VAL A 347 21.88 -2.70 34.53
N GLY A 348 23.00 -2.23 33.97
CA GLY A 348 23.07 -1.02 33.15
C GLY A 348 23.48 0.26 33.88
N PHE A 349 23.45 0.31 35.22
CA PHE A 349 23.78 1.53 36.00
C PHE A 349 25.19 1.53 36.61
N GLY A 350 25.98 0.47 36.41
CA GLY A 350 27.32 0.32 36.99
C GLY A 350 28.36 1.38 36.57
N ALA A 351 28.09 2.14 35.52
CA ALA A 351 28.93 3.26 35.08
C ALA A 351 28.79 4.52 35.94
N LEU A 352 27.76 4.61 36.79
CA LEU A 352 27.59 5.74 37.72
C LEU A 352 28.75 5.78 38.72
N SER A 353 29.43 6.93 38.79
CA SER A 353 30.49 7.13 39.78
C SER A 353 29.91 7.28 41.18
N THR A 354 30.75 7.08 42.20
CA THR A 354 30.37 7.35 43.59
C THR A 354 29.95 8.82 43.79
N THR A 355 30.55 9.74 43.04
CA THR A 355 30.22 11.17 43.05
C THR A 355 28.83 11.44 42.47
N ASP A 356 28.49 10.82 41.34
CA ASP A 356 27.17 10.95 40.71
C ASP A 356 26.08 10.41 41.65
N LEU A 357 26.30 9.25 42.26
CA LEU A 357 25.39 8.65 43.23
C LEU A 357 25.24 9.48 44.52
N SER A 358 26.30 10.18 44.94
CA SER A 358 26.23 11.12 46.06
C SER A 358 25.50 12.41 45.73
N THR A 359 25.37 12.75 44.44
CA THR A 359 24.60 13.91 43.96
C THR A 359 23.13 13.54 43.79
N ILE A 360 22.84 12.38 43.19
CA ILE A 360 21.49 11.87 42.96
C ILE A 360 20.82 11.48 44.29
N VAL A 361 21.54 10.81 45.20
CA VAL A 361 21.07 10.43 46.53
C VAL A 361 21.97 11.06 47.60
N PRO A 362 21.76 12.34 47.99
CA PRO A 362 22.66 13.06 48.89
C PRO A 362 22.78 12.48 50.30
N GLY A 363 21.73 11.88 50.82
CA GLY A 363 21.67 11.38 52.19
C GLY A 363 20.46 10.50 52.43
N SER A 364 20.25 10.11 53.69
CA SER A 364 19.23 9.14 54.08
C SER A 364 17.79 9.65 53.97
N ALA A 365 17.61 10.96 53.71
CA ALA A 365 16.32 11.60 53.49
C ALA A 365 15.68 11.32 52.11
N TRP A 366 16.40 10.63 51.22
CA TRP A 366 15.97 10.40 49.84
C TRP A 366 15.76 8.92 49.58
N ALA A 367 14.57 8.58 49.09
CA ALA A 367 14.33 7.31 48.40
C ALA A 367 14.67 7.47 46.92
N ALA A 368 15.05 6.37 46.26
CA ALA A 368 15.45 6.40 44.86
C ALA A 368 15.14 5.07 44.16
N ILE A 369 14.74 5.15 42.89
CA ILE A 369 14.48 3.99 42.04
C ILE A 369 15.13 4.17 40.65
N PRO A 370 15.93 3.20 40.16
CA PRO A 370 16.48 3.22 38.80
C PRO A 370 15.39 2.85 37.77
N ILE A 371 15.41 3.54 36.64
CA ILE A 371 14.42 3.41 35.57
C ILE A 371 15.12 3.24 34.22
N LEU A 372 14.79 2.17 33.51
CA LEU A 372 15.36 1.86 32.19
C LEU A 372 14.28 2.04 31.12
N VAL A 373 14.46 2.98 30.20
CA VAL A 373 13.57 3.21 29.05
C VAL A 373 14.18 2.58 27.80
N ALA A 374 13.38 1.84 27.03
CA ALA A 374 13.82 1.14 25.82
C ALA A 374 14.57 2.07 24.83
N THR A 375 15.77 1.66 24.41
CA THR A 375 16.68 2.42 23.51
C THR A 375 16.44 2.22 22.02
N SER A 376 15.49 1.36 21.63
CA SER A 376 15.09 1.24 20.23
C SER A 376 14.56 2.59 19.72
N THR A 377 14.76 2.88 18.42
CA THR A 377 14.15 4.05 17.78
C THR A 377 12.65 4.04 18.01
N ALA A 378 12.10 5.17 18.44
CA ALA A 378 10.68 5.32 18.68
C ALA A 378 9.87 4.92 17.45
N SER A 379 9.24 3.75 17.49
CA SER A 379 8.18 3.39 16.55
C SER A 379 6.92 4.10 17.02
N PHE A 380 6.82 5.39 16.73
CA PHE A 380 5.54 6.09 16.85
C PHE A 380 4.63 5.50 15.77
N THR A 381 3.68 4.64 16.17
CA THR A 381 2.64 4.18 15.26
C THR A 381 1.87 5.41 14.77
N PRO A 382 1.97 5.79 13.48
CA PRO A 382 1.30 6.98 13.00
C PRO A 382 -0.20 6.78 13.06
N ALA A 383 -0.92 7.78 13.52
CA ALA A 383 -2.36 7.83 13.34
C ALA A 383 -2.65 8.06 11.85
N VAL A 384 -3.23 7.07 11.18
CA VAL A 384 -3.48 7.13 9.72
C VAL A 384 -4.87 7.69 9.43
N GLY A 385 -4.94 8.98 9.10
CA GLY A 385 -6.12 9.66 8.60
C GLY A 385 -6.40 9.38 7.13
N ASN A 386 -7.67 9.28 6.74
CA ASN A 386 -8.05 9.27 5.32
C ASN A 386 -8.26 10.71 4.84
N ALA A 387 -7.73 11.03 3.68
CA ALA A 387 -7.92 12.32 3.01
C ALA A 387 -8.47 12.12 1.60
N ALA A 388 -9.17 13.13 1.08
CA ALA A 388 -9.54 13.14 -0.32
C ALA A 388 -8.35 13.54 -1.18
N ILE A 389 -8.34 13.07 -2.43
CA ILE A 389 -7.35 13.49 -3.42
C ILE A 389 -7.99 14.51 -4.37
N GLU A 390 -7.18 15.46 -4.83
CA GLU A 390 -7.57 16.42 -5.87
C GLU A 390 -6.66 16.27 -7.08
N ARG A 391 -7.29 16.25 -8.26
CA ARG A 391 -6.63 16.38 -9.56
C ARG A 391 -6.64 17.84 -9.98
N TRP A 392 -5.53 18.32 -10.53
CA TRP A 392 -5.37 19.71 -10.96
C TRP A 392 -4.66 19.79 -12.31
N ASP A 393 -5.45 19.92 -13.37
CA ASP A 393 -4.97 19.78 -14.75
C ASP A 393 -4.96 21.09 -15.55
N CYS A 394 -5.72 22.09 -15.11
CA CYS A 394 -5.92 23.34 -15.83
C CYS A 394 -5.05 24.46 -15.23
N SER A 395 -4.29 25.16 -16.10
CA SER A 395 -3.56 26.42 -15.83
C SER A 395 -2.10 26.39 -15.33
N TRP A 396 -1.25 25.49 -15.82
CA TRP A 396 0.20 25.62 -15.55
C TRP A 396 0.85 26.85 -16.22
N ASP A 397 0.27 27.42 -17.28
CA ASP A 397 0.85 28.58 -17.98
C ASP A 397 0.77 29.90 -17.19
N ASN A 398 0.18 29.91 -15.99
CA ASN A 398 0.19 31.08 -15.11
C ASN A 398 0.44 30.71 -13.63
N PRO A 399 1.70 30.47 -13.24
CA PRO A 399 2.08 30.23 -11.84
C PRO A 399 1.78 31.41 -10.89
N ASN A 400 1.37 32.58 -11.41
CA ASN A 400 1.02 33.78 -10.66
C ASN A 400 -0.50 34.05 -10.57
N ALA A 401 -1.37 33.12 -11.01
CA ALA A 401 -2.80 33.27 -10.81
C ALA A 401 -3.12 33.19 -9.30
N ALA A 402 -3.26 34.34 -8.66
CA ALA A 402 -3.53 34.54 -7.23
C ALA A 402 -4.93 34.09 -6.77
N ASN A 403 -5.52 33.08 -7.41
CA ASN A 403 -6.83 32.57 -7.08
C ASN A 403 -6.78 31.03 -7.09
N PRO A 404 -7.02 30.34 -5.96
CA PRO A 404 -7.09 28.89 -5.94
C PRO A 404 -8.38 28.47 -6.67
N MET A 405 -8.31 28.29 -7.98
CA MET A 405 -9.37 27.58 -8.70
C MET A 405 -9.47 26.19 -8.08
N THR A 406 -10.68 25.82 -7.65
CA THR A 406 -10.99 24.61 -6.91
C THR A 406 -10.53 23.38 -7.70
N GLY A 407 -9.52 22.67 -7.17
CA GLY A 407 -9.25 21.30 -7.59
C GLY A 407 -10.52 20.49 -7.43
N VAL A 408 -10.80 19.58 -8.37
CA VAL A 408 -12.01 18.76 -8.25
C VAL A 408 -11.71 17.68 -7.24
N THR A 409 -12.37 17.76 -6.09
CA THR A 409 -12.33 16.70 -5.08
C THR A 409 -13.19 15.55 -5.58
N TRP A 410 -12.55 14.41 -5.80
CA TRP A 410 -13.27 13.18 -6.13
C TRP A 410 -13.30 12.28 -4.89
N SER A 411 -14.27 11.36 -4.86
CA SER A 411 -14.29 10.36 -3.78
C SER A 411 -12.97 9.58 -3.78
N SER A 412 -12.54 9.10 -2.61
CA SER A 412 -11.27 8.37 -2.43
C SER A 412 -11.15 7.06 -3.24
N ASN A 413 -12.20 6.66 -3.96
CA ASN A 413 -12.25 5.49 -4.83
C ASN A 413 -12.65 5.83 -6.28
N ALA A 414 -12.68 7.10 -6.65
CA ALA A 414 -13.03 7.50 -8.01
C ALA A 414 -12.00 6.98 -9.02
N LEU A 415 -12.46 6.56 -10.19
CA LEU A 415 -11.58 6.18 -11.28
C LEU A 415 -11.26 7.40 -12.14
N HIS A 416 -9.97 7.64 -12.37
CA HIS A 416 -9.50 8.74 -13.20
C HIS A 416 -8.82 8.24 -14.46
N GLY A 417 -9.50 8.43 -15.60
CA GLY A 417 -8.89 8.22 -16.90
C GLY A 417 -7.93 9.35 -17.26
N ILE A 418 -6.70 8.98 -17.61
CA ILE A 418 -5.62 9.88 -18.00
C ILE A 418 -4.91 9.35 -19.25
N ASP A 419 -4.24 10.21 -20.00
CA ASP A 419 -3.51 9.84 -21.21
C ASP A 419 -2.08 9.36 -20.88
N ALA A 420 -1.62 8.31 -21.55
CA ALA A 420 -0.20 7.96 -21.59
C ALA A 420 0.63 9.11 -22.20
N GLY A 421 1.82 9.34 -21.65
CA GLY A 421 2.76 10.40 -22.01
C GLY A 421 2.35 11.82 -21.54
N ALA A 422 1.16 12.00 -20.97
CA ALA A 422 0.71 13.30 -20.48
C ALA A 422 1.07 13.52 -19.00
N THR A 423 1.33 14.78 -18.66
CA THR A 423 1.56 15.20 -17.28
C THR A 423 0.25 15.58 -16.59
N TYR A 424 0.03 15.00 -15.42
CA TYR A 424 -1.08 15.31 -14.52
C TYR A 424 -0.54 15.72 -13.16
N ALA A 425 -1.23 16.67 -12.52
CA ALA A 425 -0.89 17.14 -11.19
C ALA A 425 -1.90 16.66 -10.14
N TRP A 426 -1.37 16.11 -9.05
CA TRP A 426 -2.16 15.54 -7.96
C TRP A 426 -1.69 16.09 -6.62
N ARG A 427 -2.62 16.21 -5.69
CA ARG A 427 -2.34 16.61 -4.30
C ARG A 427 -3.38 16.03 -3.35
N ILE A 428 -3.06 15.99 -2.07
CA ILE A 428 -4.08 15.87 -1.02
C ILE A 428 -5.03 17.08 -1.12
N ALA A 429 -6.33 16.87 -0.94
CA ALA A 429 -7.32 17.94 -1.06
C ALA A 429 -7.00 19.14 -0.15
N LEU A 430 -7.23 20.37 -0.62
CA LEU A 430 -6.80 21.57 0.10
C LEU A 430 -7.39 21.65 1.52
N ALA A 431 -8.67 21.27 1.66
CA ALA A 431 -9.35 21.18 2.95
C ALA A 431 -8.79 20.09 3.88
N SER A 432 -8.11 19.07 3.34
CA SER A 432 -7.41 18.06 4.13
C SER A 432 -5.97 18.48 4.44
N GLN A 433 -5.32 19.27 3.57
CA GLN A 433 -3.98 19.81 3.84
C GLN A 433 -3.96 20.76 5.03
N THR A 434 -5.03 21.54 5.23
CA THR A 434 -5.15 22.41 6.41
C THR A 434 -5.06 21.63 7.72
N ASN A 435 -5.46 20.36 7.75
CA ASN A 435 -5.38 19.52 8.96
C ASN A 435 -3.94 19.23 9.41
N ILE A 436 -2.95 19.28 8.50
CA ILE A 436 -1.53 19.00 8.80
C ILE A 436 -0.64 20.25 8.71
N MET A 437 -1.11 21.30 8.03
CA MET A 437 -0.36 22.53 7.80
C MET A 437 -0.78 23.71 8.69
N MET A 438 -2.01 23.72 9.20
CA MET A 438 -2.48 24.78 10.08
C MET A 438 -1.62 24.90 11.34
N ASN A 439 -1.41 26.11 11.84
CA ASN A 439 -0.77 26.31 13.15
C ASN A 439 -1.65 25.78 14.30
N ILE A 440 -1.36 24.57 14.79
CA ILE A 440 -2.11 23.93 15.90
C ILE A 440 -1.82 24.53 17.27
N SER A 441 -0.77 25.36 17.42
CA SER A 441 -0.44 25.99 18.72
C SER A 441 -1.29 27.21 19.05
N GLY A 442 -1.84 27.85 18.01
CA GLY A 442 -2.59 29.10 18.12
C GLY A 442 -4.12 28.96 18.08
N SER A 443 -4.65 27.72 18.10
CA SER A 443 -6.10 27.51 18.04
C SER A 443 -6.56 26.34 18.92
N THR A 444 -7.65 26.56 19.64
CA THR A 444 -8.38 25.53 20.43
C THR A 444 -9.70 25.14 19.76
N ASN A 445 -10.02 25.70 18.60
CA ASN A 445 -11.31 25.51 17.95
C ASN A 445 -11.39 24.11 17.31
N ILE A 446 -12.31 23.27 17.80
CA ILE A 446 -12.52 21.89 17.32
C ILE A 446 -13.76 21.74 16.45
N THR A 447 -14.42 22.82 16.03
CA THR A 447 -15.63 22.74 15.21
C THR A 447 -15.28 22.60 13.72
N PRO A 448 -15.60 21.47 13.06
CA PRO A 448 -15.30 21.30 11.63
C PRO A 448 -15.91 22.41 10.77
N GLY A 449 -15.18 22.88 9.77
CA GLY A 449 -15.65 23.90 8.81
C GLY A 449 -15.52 25.35 9.28
N THR A 450 -15.01 25.61 10.48
CA THR A 450 -14.75 26.97 10.98
C THR A 450 -13.34 27.46 10.62
N ALA A 451 -13.15 28.78 10.59
CA ALA A 451 -11.80 29.36 10.49
C ALA A 451 -10.97 28.94 11.71
N ASN A 452 -9.74 28.49 11.48
CA ASN A 452 -8.84 27.93 12.51
C ASN A 452 -9.33 26.62 13.16
N TYR A 453 -10.03 25.74 12.42
CA TYR A 453 -10.35 24.40 12.90
C TYR A 453 -9.09 23.55 13.16
N ASN A 454 -8.80 23.29 14.43
CA ASN A 454 -7.72 22.43 14.88
C ASN A 454 -8.14 20.96 14.83
N TRP A 455 -7.91 20.33 13.67
CA TRP A 455 -8.22 18.92 13.45
C TRP A 455 -7.52 17.99 14.46
N VAL A 456 -6.25 18.26 14.80
CA VAL A 456 -5.49 17.43 15.77
C VAL A 456 -6.16 17.48 17.14
N ALA A 457 -6.52 18.66 17.63
CA ALA A 457 -7.24 18.81 18.91
C ALA A 457 -8.58 18.08 18.90
N HIS A 458 -9.35 18.22 17.81
CA HIS A 458 -10.62 17.50 17.63
C HIS A 458 -10.42 15.99 17.71
N GLN A 459 -9.41 15.45 17.01
CA GLN A 459 -9.09 14.03 17.04
C GLN A 459 -8.66 13.56 18.44
N LEU A 460 -7.87 14.33 19.17
CA LEU A 460 -7.48 14.00 20.55
C LEU A 460 -8.68 13.94 21.50
N GLN A 461 -9.77 14.65 21.16
CA GLN A 461 -10.98 14.78 21.99
C GLN A 461 -12.18 13.94 21.53
N ASP A 462 -12.08 13.24 20.39
CA ASP A 462 -13.14 12.42 19.84
C ASP A 462 -13.00 10.94 20.28
N PRO A 463 -13.92 10.41 21.11
CA PRO A 463 -13.84 9.04 21.63
C PRO A 463 -14.10 7.99 20.53
N THR A 464 -14.68 8.42 19.41
CA THR A 464 -14.94 7.58 18.23
C THR A 464 -13.81 7.63 17.21
N ASN A 465 -12.73 8.36 17.53
CA ASN A 465 -11.59 8.54 16.67
C ASN A 465 -10.97 7.18 16.29
N LYS A 466 -11.10 6.84 15.01
CA LYS A 466 -10.60 5.61 14.41
C LYS A 466 -9.09 5.61 14.12
N TYR A 467 -8.44 6.75 14.30
CA TYR A 467 -7.02 6.99 14.06
C TYR A 467 -6.15 6.77 15.30
N GLY A 468 -6.75 6.40 16.45
CA GLY A 468 -5.99 6.06 17.67
C GLY A 468 -5.31 7.25 18.36
N LEU A 469 -5.75 8.49 18.07
CA LEU A 469 -5.20 9.67 18.73
C LEU A 469 -5.89 9.99 20.05
N PHE A 470 -7.14 9.55 20.25
CA PHE A 470 -7.97 9.90 21.40
C PHE A 470 -7.22 9.83 22.74
N MET A 471 -7.33 10.90 23.51
CA MET A 471 -6.79 10.99 24.87
C MET A 471 -7.90 11.08 25.90
N ASN A 472 -8.90 11.96 25.69
CA ASN A 472 -9.98 12.21 26.65
C ASN A 472 -11.07 13.10 26.02
N LEU A 473 -12.28 13.10 26.58
CA LEU A 473 -13.34 14.01 26.15
C LEU A 473 -13.07 15.45 26.64
N PRO A 474 -13.59 16.49 25.97
CA PRO A 474 -13.43 17.87 26.42
C PRO A 474 -13.92 18.04 27.86
N ASN A 475 -13.05 18.57 28.72
CA ASN A 475 -13.33 18.78 30.15
C ASN A 475 -13.74 17.51 30.92
N GLN A 476 -13.34 16.33 30.42
CA GLN A 476 -13.50 15.08 31.15
C GLN A 476 -12.14 14.39 31.25
N HIS A 477 -11.79 14.01 32.46
CA HIS A 477 -10.56 13.28 32.76
C HIS A 477 -10.71 11.83 32.27
N ASN A 478 -9.70 11.28 31.59
CA ASN A 478 -9.69 9.87 31.27
C ASN A 478 -9.37 9.07 32.54
N LEU A 479 -10.43 8.64 33.24
CA LEU A 479 -10.34 8.00 34.55
C LEU A 479 -9.47 6.73 34.53
N THR A 480 -9.28 6.08 33.37
CA THR A 480 -8.52 4.84 33.23
C THR A 480 -7.02 5.06 33.11
N THR A 481 -6.59 6.17 32.51
CA THR A 481 -5.18 6.43 32.19
C THR A 481 -4.54 7.52 33.05
N GLY A 482 -5.34 8.31 33.77
CA GLY A 482 -4.84 9.41 34.62
C GLY A 482 -4.22 10.57 33.82
N ILE A 483 -4.43 10.62 32.50
CA ILE A 483 -3.94 11.68 31.62
C ILE A 483 -5.09 12.40 30.92
N GLU A 484 -4.92 13.70 30.70
CA GLU A 484 -5.90 14.58 30.10
C GLU A 484 -5.22 15.53 29.10
N PHE A 485 -5.84 15.71 27.93
CA PHE A 485 -5.56 16.80 27.01
C PHE A 485 -6.66 17.88 27.18
N ARG A 486 -6.23 19.07 27.61
CA ARG A 486 -7.14 20.19 27.96
C ARG A 486 -7.46 21.10 26.77
N ASN A 487 -6.78 20.93 25.64
CA ASN A 487 -6.92 21.77 24.46
C ASN A 487 -6.81 23.28 24.78
N GLN A 488 -5.80 23.66 25.56
CA GLN A 488 -5.47 25.07 25.80
C GLN A 488 -4.50 25.59 24.73
N LEU A 489 -4.44 26.91 24.57
CA LEU A 489 -3.46 27.53 23.68
C LEU A 489 -2.04 27.12 24.10
N GLY A 490 -1.26 26.63 23.14
CA GLY A 490 0.08 26.09 23.41
C GLY A 490 0.13 24.69 24.03
N ASP A 491 -0.98 23.94 24.12
CA ASP A 491 -0.97 22.51 24.48
C ASP A 491 -0.66 21.60 23.26
N LEU A 492 -0.63 22.15 22.06
CA LEU A 492 -0.21 21.47 20.83
C LEU A 492 0.85 22.28 20.11
N ALA A 493 1.80 21.61 19.48
CA ALA A 493 2.75 22.24 18.57
C ALA A 493 3.29 21.23 17.56
N TRP A 494 3.52 21.65 16.33
CA TRP A 494 4.22 20.82 15.34
C TRP A 494 5.69 20.67 15.72
N GLU A 495 6.24 19.47 15.50
CA GLU A 495 7.68 19.22 15.54
C GLU A 495 8.17 18.97 14.11
N GLY A 496 8.81 19.98 13.53
CA GLY A 496 9.30 19.95 12.15
C GLY A 496 8.22 20.18 11.09
N ASP A 497 8.63 20.02 9.84
CA ASP A 497 7.79 20.23 8.65
C ASP A 497 7.02 18.96 8.25
N ALA A 498 5.97 19.13 7.45
CA ALA A 498 5.24 18.00 6.87
C ALA A 498 6.08 17.34 5.77
N ASN A 499 6.17 16.01 5.77
CA ASN A 499 6.80 15.22 4.73
C ASN A 499 5.74 14.54 3.86
N PHE A 500 5.78 14.77 2.55
CA PHE A 500 4.87 14.16 1.59
C PHE A 500 5.57 13.05 0.83
N THR A 501 4.96 11.87 0.75
CA THR A 501 5.36 10.77 -0.12
C THR A 501 4.23 10.47 -1.08
N GLY A 502 4.56 9.91 -2.24
CA GLY A 502 3.58 9.64 -3.26
C GLY A 502 4.02 8.48 -4.12
N THR A 503 3.09 7.57 -4.39
CA THR A 503 3.37 6.33 -5.09
C THR A 503 2.22 5.99 -6.04
N LEU A 504 2.56 5.61 -7.28
CA LEU A 504 1.65 4.94 -8.20
C LEU A 504 1.96 3.44 -8.19
N ILE A 505 0.96 2.60 -7.95
CA ILE A 505 1.10 1.14 -7.88
C ILE A 505 0.24 0.54 -8.99
N ALA A 506 0.84 -0.21 -9.92
CA ALA A 506 0.10 -0.91 -10.97
C ALA A 506 0.42 -2.40 -10.98
N THR A 507 -0.59 -3.21 -11.28
CA THR A 507 -0.42 -4.65 -11.48
C THR A 507 -0.28 -4.93 -12.97
N THR A 508 0.87 -5.44 -13.37
CA THR A 508 1.19 -5.84 -14.74
C THR A 508 1.19 -7.36 -14.87
N PRO A 509 1.16 -7.92 -16.09
CA PRO A 509 1.38 -9.36 -16.29
C PRO A 509 2.71 -9.88 -15.73
N ALA A 510 3.72 -9.01 -15.55
CA ALA A 510 5.03 -9.36 -14.98
C ALA A 510 5.11 -9.19 -13.45
N GLY A 511 4.03 -8.71 -12.80
CA GLY A 511 3.98 -8.46 -11.36
C GLY A 511 3.56 -7.03 -10.98
N VAL A 512 3.65 -6.69 -9.70
CA VAL A 512 3.32 -5.36 -9.17
C VAL A 512 4.51 -4.43 -9.33
N ILE A 513 4.28 -3.27 -9.94
CA ILE A 513 5.29 -2.21 -10.10
C ILE A 513 4.84 -0.97 -9.33
N SER A 514 5.79 -0.31 -8.69
CA SER A 514 5.56 0.85 -7.83
C SER A 514 6.48 1.99 -8.24
N LEU A 515 5.93 3.18 -8.51
CA LEU A 515 6.69 4.38 -8.87
C LEU A 515 6.51 5.50 -7.86
N PRO A 516 7.60 6.19 -7.48
CA PRO A 516 7.51 7.43 -6.74
C PRO A 516 6.94 8.56 -7.63
N LEU A 517 6.04 9.35 -7.05
CA LEU A 517 5.40 10.52 -7.67
C LEU A 517 6.19 11.82 -7.45
N PHE A 518 7.06 11.84 -6.45
CA PHE A 518 7.88 12.99 -6.06
C PHE A 518 9.36 12.64 -6.20
N GLY A 519 10.17 13.60 -6.65
CA GLY A 519 11.63 13.48 -6.73
C GLY A 519 12.13 12.48 -7.79
N GLY A 520 13.22 12.82 -8.51
CA GLY A 520 13.83 11.94 -9.51
C GLY A 520 14.70 10.81 -8.95
N GLY A 521 14.43 10.31 -7.73
CA GLY A 521 15.26 9.33 -7.03
C GLY A 521 14.51 8.46 -6.02
N SER A 522 15.17 7.40 -5.53
CA SER A 522 14.61 6.28 -4.75
C SER A 522 14.03 6.61 -3.36
N GLY A 523 13.90 7.88 -2.99
CA GLY A 523 13.38 8.32 -1.68
C GLY A 523 12.18 9.27 -1.73
N GLY A 524 11.55 9.43 -2.91
CA GLY A 524 10.51 10.41 -3.25
C GLY A 524 9.71 11.08 -2.13
N THR A 525 10.31 12.13 -1.54
CA THR A 525 9.73 12.93 -0.46
C THR A 525 9.72 14.42 -0.85
N SER A 526 8.70 15.17 -0.40
CA SER A 526 8.62 16.63 -0.54
C SER A 526 8.29 17.27 0.82
N SER A 527 8.92 18.40 1.14
CA SER A 527 8.67 19.17 2.37
C SER A 527 7.62 20.28 2.20
N VAL A 528 7.16 20.49 0.97
CA VAL A 528 6.15 21.50 0.63
C VAL A 528 4.91 20.75 0.13
N ALA A 529 3.72 21.30 0.39
CA ALA A 529 2.47 20.79 -0.19
C ALA A 529 2.46 21.02 -1.72
N THR A 530 3.25 20.25 -2.43
CA THR A 530 3.50 20.39 -3.87
C THR A 530 2.61 19.47 -4.66
N PHE A 531 2.30 19.91 -5.87
CA PHE A 531 1.71 19.06 -6.90
C PHE A 531 2.73 17.98 -7.30
N SER A 532 2.36 16.70 -7.21
CA SER A 532 3.14 15.65 -7.86
C SER A 532 2.88 15.71 -9.35
N LYS A 533 3.94 15.85 -10.16
CA LYS A 533 3.85 15.65 -11.60
C LYS A 533 4.03 14.18 -11.89
N LEU A 534 2.97 13.55 -12.36
CA LEU A 534 3.07 12.20 -12.88
C LEU A 534 3.28 12.31 -14.40
N SER A 535 4.49 12.03 -14.88
CA SER A 535 4.74 11.76 -16.30
C SER A 535 4.49 10.27 -16.53
N VAL A 536 3.38 9.95 -17.18
CA VAL A 536 2.93 8.58 -17.32
C VAL A 536 3.42 8.00 -18.63
N GLU A 537 4.69 7.65 -18.79
CA GLU A 537 5.15 6.88 -19.96
C GLU A 537 4.77 5.39 -19.84
N TRP A 538 3.53 5.14 -19.40
CA TRP A 538 3.05 3.82 -19.04
C TRP A 538 1.85 3.46 -19.92
N PRO A 539 1.81 2.23 -20.42
CA PRO A 539 0.59 1.65 -20.98
C PRO A 539 -0.31 1.25 -19.80
N THR A 540 -1.53 1.79 -19.59
CA THR A 540 -2.51 1.10 -18.68
C THR A 540 -3.97 1.17 -19.12
N ASP A 541 -4.34 0.22 -19.98
CA ASP A 541 -5.71 -0.19 -20.27
C ASP A 541 -5.65 -1.70 -20.59
N PRO A 542 -6.45 -2.61 -19.99
CA PRO A 542 -7.70 -2.38 -19.26
C PRO A 542 -7.56 -2.37 -17.73
N LYS A 543 -6.35 -2.34 -17.16
CA LYS A 543 -6.15 -2.44 -15.70
C LYS A 543 -5.90 -1.07 -15.06
N GLU A 544 -6.53 -0.87 -13.92
CA GLU A 544 -6.38 0.34 -13.10
C GLU A 544 -5.10 0.26 -12.25
N ALA A 545 -4.41 1.39 -12.10
CA ALA A 545 -3.37 1.63 -11.12
C ALA A 545 -3.96 2.32 -9.87
N GLN A 546 -3.33 2.14 -8.72
CA GLN A 546 -3.65 2.84 -7.49
C GLN A 546 -2.66 3.99 -7.26
N LEU A 547 -3.17 5.20 -7.18
CA LEU A 547 -2.40 6.38 -6.81
C LEU A 547 -2.57 6.63 -5.32
N GLN A 548 -1.45 6.81 -4.60
CA GLN A 548 -1.43 7.10 -3.18
C GLN A 548 -0.53 8.30 -2.91
N ILE A 549 -1.02 9.28 -2.15
CA ILE A 549 -0.23 10.39 -1.61
C ILE A 549 -0.39 10.37 -0.09
N GLN A 550 0.71 10.37 0.65
CA GLN A 550 0.73 10.45 2.10
C GLN A 550 1.39 11.75 2.56
N ALA A 551 0.87 12.36 3.61
CA ALA A 551 1.48 13.47 4.31
C ALA A 551 1.69 13.08 5.77
N THR A 552 2.94 13.06 6.21
CA THR A 552 3.33 12.66 7.56
C THR A 552 3.95 13.84 8.29
N ARG A 553 3.50 14.12 9.52
CA ARG A 553 4.08 15.18 10.36
C ARG A 553 4.02 14.78 11.83
N MET A 554 5.07 15.14 12.56
CA MET A 554 5.14 14.94 14.01
C MET A 554 4.59 16.15 14.75
N PHE A 555 3.88 15.92 15.85
CA PHE A 555 3.44 16.97 16.76
C PHE A 555 3.71 16.54 18.20
N LYS A 556 3.82 17.53 19.08
CA LYS A 556 3.81 17.33 20.53
C LYS A 556 2.49 17.79 21.12
N VAL A 557 1.99 17.02 22.07
CA VAL A 557 0.77 17.28 22.85
C VAL A 557 1.12 17.37 24.33
N ARG A 558 0.60 18.38 25.02
CA ARG A 558 0.75 18.52 26.45
C ARG A 558 -0.27 17.62 27.14
N ALA A 559 0.23 16.58 27.78
CA ALA A 559 -0.56 15.70 28.64
C ALA A 559 -0.53 16.24 30.08
N TRP A 560 -1.72 16.39 30.66
CA TRP A 560 -1.92 16.79 32.03
C TRP A 560 -2.24 15.55 32.85
N VAL A 561 -1.50 15.30 33.92
CA VAL A 561 -1.75 14.15 34.80
C VAL A 561 -2.83 14.54 35.81
N TRP A 562 -3.93 13.81 35.80
CA TRP A 562 -5.06 14.01 36.68
C TRP A 562 -5.16 12.90 37.72
N ASP A 563 -5.29 13.31 38.97
CA ASP A 563 -5.50 12.46 40.13
C ASP A 563 -6.99 12.36 40.43
N ASN A 564 -7.57 11.19 40.16
CA ASN A 564 -9.00 10.93 40.35
C ASN A 564 -9.41 10.94 41.81
N GLN A 565 -8.49 10.59 42.72
CA GLN A 565 -8.81 10.42 44.13
C GLN A 565 -8.94 11.76 44.83
N TYR A 566 -8.07 12.70 44.47
CA TYR A 566 -8.02 14.03 45.07
C TYR A 566 -8.51 15.15 44.14
N ASN A 567 -9.01 14.79 42.95
CA ASN A 567 -9.62 15.69 41.98
C ASN A 567 -8.72 16.89 41.65
N ARG A 568 -7.45 16.62 41.30
CA ARG A 568 -6.40 17.64 41.06
C ARG A 568 -5.41 17.25 39.98
N TYR A 569 -4.68 18.22 39.44
CA TYR A 569 -3.56 17.97 38.53
C TYR A 569 -2.25 17.79 39.30
N LEU A 570 -1.47 16.76 38.95
CA LEU A 570 -0.19 16.46 39.61
C LEU A 570 1.02 16.97 38.83
N SER A 571 0.96 16.86 37.50
CA SER A 571 2.08 17.25 36.62
C SER A 571 1.60 17.44 35.18
N LYS A 572 2.48 17.95 34.32
CA LYS A 572 2.27 18.02 32.87
C LYS A 572 3.57 17.76 32.13
N PHE A 573 3.50 17.07 31.00
CA PHE A 573 4.66 16.81 30.15
C PHE A 573 4.27 16.79 28.67
N TRP A 574 5.27 16.91 27.79
CA TRP A 574 5.08 16.86 26.35
C TRP A 574 5.17 15.42 25.84
N MET A 575 4.10 14.91 25.26
CA MET A 575 4.08 13.65 24.52
C MET A 575 4.28 13.90 23.03
N LYS A 576 5.05 13.05 22.36
CA LYS A 576 5.24 13.12 20.90
C LYS A 576 4.32 12.13 20.21
N LYS A 577 3.66 12.57 19.14
CA LYS A 577 2.81 11.75 18.28
C LYS A 577 3.05 12.08 16.80
N VAL A 578 2.76 11.13 15.93
CA VAL A 578 2.86 11.29 14.48
C VAL A 578 1.47 11.14 13.87
N VAL A 579 1.13 12.05 12.96
CA VAL A 579 -0.07 11.93 12.11
C VAL A 579 0.38 11.67 10.67
N THR A 580 -0.30 10.73 10.00
CA THR A 580 -0.19 10.50 8.56
C THR A 580 -1.57 10.66 7.93
N LEU A 581 -1.72 11.59 6.99
CA LEU A 581 -2.90 11.65 6.12
C LEU A 581 -2.62 10.87 4.83
N THR A 582 -3.43 9.88 4.52
CA THR A 582 -3.34 9.08 3.29
C THR A 582 -4.51 9.42 2.37
N ALA A 583 -4.20 9.92 1.18
CA ALA A 583 -5.14 10.09 0.09
C ALA A 583 -4.87 9.02 -0.99
N GLN A 584 -5.92 8.33 -1.41
CA GLN A 584 -5.83 7.29 -2.43
C GLN A 584 -6.88 7.52 -3.52
N THR A 585 -6.60 7.05 -4.73
CA THR A 585 -7.57 6.96 -5.83
C THR A 585 -7.15 5.94 -6.88
N LYS A 586 -8.04 5.64 -7.82
CA LYS A 586 -7.78 4.73 -8.96
C LYS A 586 -7.50 5.53 -10.22
N VAL A 587 -6.53 5.08 -10.99
CA VAL A 587 -6.07 5.73 -12.21
C VAL A 587 -6.10 4.72 -13.35
N LEU A 588 -6.60 5.11 -14.51
CA LEU A 588 -6.58 4.33 -15.74
C LEU A 588 -5.82 5.13 -16.79
N VAL A 589 -4.74 4.57 -17.36
CA VAL A 589 -3.89 5.27 -18.31
C VAL A 589 -4.18 4.81 -19.72
N ILE A 590 -5.00 5.58 -20.42
CA ILE A 590 -5.35 5.33 -21.80
C ILE A 590 -4.08 5.38 -22.65
N ASP A 591 -3.78 4.23 -23.25
CA ASP A 591 -2.71 4.09 -24.21
C ASP A 591 -2.98 4.93 -25.48
N ARG A 592 -1.92 5.54 -26.00
CA ARG A 592 -1.94 6.48 -27.12
C ARG A 592 -0.92 6.14 -28.20
N LYS A 593 -0.11 5.11 -28.00
CA LYS A 593 0.94 4.79 -28.95
C LYS A 593 0.38 3.80 -29.95
N ALA A 594 0.60 4.08 -31.22
CA ALA A 594 0.26 3.11 -32.25
C ALA A 594 1.19 1.90 -32.17
N PRO A 595 0.72 0.69 -32.52
CA PRO A 595 1.58 -0.47 -32.61
C PRO A 595 2.64 -0.28 -33.70
N THR A 596 3.72 -1.05 -33.60
CA THR A 596 4.85 -1.02 -34.53
C THR A 596 5.02 -2.37 -35.22
N LEU A 597 5.29 -2.35 -36.51
CA LEU A 597 5.54 -3.57 -37.29
C LEU A 597 6.94 -4.11 -36.98
N GLU A 598 7.00 -5.36 -36.51
CA GLU A 598 8.25 -6.08 -36.31
C GLU A 598 8.62 -6.82 -37.60
N GLN A 599 9.21 -6.08 -38.55
CA GLN A 599 9.53 -6.58 -39.90
C GLN A 599 10.42 -7.83 -39.92
N ASP A 600 11.16 -8.07 -38.83
CA ASP A 600 12.04 -9.24 -38.67
C ASP A 600 11.29 -10.56 -38.56
N PHE A 601 10.02 -10.52 -38.18
CA PHE A 601 9.18 -11.71 -37.95
C PHE A 601 8.12 -11.90 -39.04
N THR A 602 8.19 -11.10 -40.11
CA THR A 602 7.35 -11.31 -41.30
C THR A 602 7.87 -12.50 -42.11
N PHE A 603 7.05 -13.54 -42.29
CA PHE A 603 7.41 -14.76 -43.02
C PHE A 603 6.25 -15.29 -43.87
N PRO A 604 6.45 -15.59 -45.18
CA PRO A 604 7.71 -15.51 -45.92
C PRO A 604 7.95 -14.11 -46.52
N ARG A 605 9.21 -13.82 -46.88
CA ARG A 605 9.60 -12.61 -47.63
C ARG A 605 9.21 -12.67 -49.11
N ASN A 606 9.18 -13.87 -49.67
CA ASN A 606 8.86 -14.10 -51.07
C ASN A 606 7.59 -14.95 -51.14
N ILE A 607 6.56 -14.43 -51.82
CA ILE A 607 5.36 -15.16 -52.22
C ILE A 607 5.40 -15.29 -53.74
N PHE A 608 4.89 -16.40 -54.27
CA PHE A 608 4.98 -16.76 -55.68
C PHE A 608 3.61 -17.02 -56.29
N ALA A 609 3.41 -16.57 -57.53
CA ALA A 609 2.24 -16.92 -58.31
C ALA A 609 2.59 -17.00 -59.81
N PHE A 610 1.76 -17.71 -60.56
CA PHE A 610 1.80 -17.67 -62.01
C PHE A 610 0.89 -16.58 -62.55
N THR A 611 1.25 -16.03 -63.70
CA THR A 611 0.39 -15.11 -64.43
C THR A 611 -0.93 -15.80 -64.84
N GLY A 612 -2.07 -15.14 -64.63
CA GLY A 612 -3.38 -15.77 -64.82
C GLY A 612 -3.73 -16.87 -63.79
N GLY A 613 -2.95 -17.02 -62.72
CA GLY A 613 -3.19 -17.99 -61.65
C GLY A 613 -3.58 -17.34 -60.31
N THR A 614 -3.72 -18.18 -59.27
CA THR A 614 -3.95 -17.79 -57.88
C THR A 614 -2.66 -17.87 -57.04
N ILE A 615 -2.70 -17.33 -55.83
CA ILE A 615 -1.65 -17.51 -54.82
C ILE A 615 -1.96 -18.80 -54.05
N ASP A 616 -1.24 -19.88 -54.37
CA ASP A 616 -1.46 -21.19 -53.75
C ASP A 616 -0.25 -21.67 -52.93
N VAL A 617 -0.51 -22.53 -51.96
CA VAL A 617 0.51 -23.25 -51.18
C VAL A 617 1.37 -24.12 -52.12
N GLY A 618 2.67 -24.18 -51.86
CA GLY A 618 3.61 -24.99 -52.62
C GLY A 618 4.13 -24.36 -53.93
N LYS A 619 3.64 -23.17 -54.33
CA LYS A 619 4.15 -22.45 -55.51
C LYS A 619 5.47 -21.76 -55.22
N GLY A 620 6.43 -21.83 -56.15
CA GLY A 620 7.73 -21.14 -56.03
C GLY A 620 8.92 -22.04 -56.36
N PRO A 621 10.16 -21.54 -56.23
CA PRO A 621 11.35 -22.35 -56.39
C PRO A 621 11.53 -23.30 -55.19
N SER A 622 12.23 -24.42 -55.42
CA SER A 622 12.53 -25.41 -54.37
C SER A 622 13.19 -24.73 -53.16
N GLY A 623 12.68 -25.03 -51.96
CA GLY A 623 13.16 -24.43 -50.69
C GLY A 623 12.61 -23.04 -50.37
N MET A 624 11.82 -22.43 -51.26
CA MET A 624 11.13 -21.15 -51.01
C MET A 624 9.65 -21.19 -51.43
N THR A 625 9.07 -22.37 -51.58
CA THR A 625 7.67 -22.50 -51.97
C THR A 625 6.75 -21.83 -50.94
N ASN A 626 5.65 -21.25 -51.42
CA ASN A 626 4.62 -20.63 -50.59
C ASN A 626 4.21 -21.56 -49.43
N PRO A 627 4.30 -21.10 -48.17
CA PRO A 627 3.78 -21.85 -47.03
C PRO A 627 2.25 -21.82 -46.99
N ALA A 628 1.67 -22.55 -46.04
CA ALA A 628 0.23 -22.56 -45.81
C ALA A 628 -0.30 -21.19 -45.36
N SER A 629 0.50 -20.42 -44.63
CA SER A 629 0.11 -19.13 -44.04
C SER A 629 1.21 -18.08 -44.14
N LEU A 630 0.79 -16.80 -44.16
CA LEU A 630 1.68 -15.64 -43.96
C LEU A 630 1.64 -15.25 -42.49
N SER A 631 2.80 -15.21 -41.84
CA SER A 631 2.96 -14.79 -40.44
C SER A 631 3.51 -13.37 -40.36
N LEU A 632 2.93 -12.59 -39.45
CA LEU A 632 3.27 -11.20 -39.17
C LEU A 632 3.37 -11.01 -37.66
N MET A 633 4.16 -10.05 -37.22
CA MET A 633 4.30 -9.73 -35.80
C MET A 633 4.30 -8.23 -35.60
N ILE A 634 3.61 -7.79 -34.56
CA ILE A 634 3.63 -6.40 -34.13
C ILE A 634 4.10 -6.31 -32.69
N SER A 635 4.80 -5.22 -32.39
CA SER A 635 5.08 -4.81 -31.03
C SER A 635 4.16 -3.66 -30.67
N ASP A 636 3.52 -3.81 -29.52
CA ASP A 636 2.71 -2.79 -28.86
C ASP A 636 3.34 -2.50 -27.50
N ASP A 637 3.26 -1.26 -27.02
CA ASP A 637 3.65 -0.97 -25.64
C ASP A 637 2.54 -1.36 -24.65
N ASN A 638 1.34 -1.72 -25.08
CA ASN A 638 0.30 -2.25 -24.20
C ASN A 638 0.55 -3.72 -23.75
N PRO A 639 0.92 -4.00 -22.48
CA PRO A 639 1.25 -5.36 -22.02
C PRO A 639 0.04 -6.28 -21.86
N TRP A 640 -1.19 -5.76 -21.87
CA TRP A 640 -2.41 -6.58 -21.79
C TRP A 640 -2.89 -7.04 -23.16
N GLU A 641 -2.23 -6.63 -24.24
CA GLU A 641 -2.49 -7.14 -25.57
C GLU A 641 -2.44 -8.68 -25.61
N ASN A 642 -1.55 -9.30 -24.83
CA ASN A 642 -1.40 -10.76 -24.76
C ASN A 642 -2.16 -11.44 -23.62
N GLY A 643 -2.84 -10.68 -22.74
CA GLY A 643 -3.55 -11.25 -21.57
C GLY A 643 -4.97 -11.74 -21.89
N ASP A 644 -5.60 -12.51 -21.00
CA ASP A 644 -6.94 -13.08 -21.24
C ASP A 644 -8.11 -12.08 -21.14
N VAL A 645 -7.84 -10.80 -20.91
CA VAL A 645 -8.89 -9.80 -20.71
C VAL A 645 -9.41 -9.32 -22.06
N PRO A 646 -10.69 -9.56 -22.42
CA PRO A 646 -11.23 -9.17 -23.72
C PRO A 646 -11.46 -7.65 -23.87
N GLY A 647 -11.55 -6.92 -22.76
CA GLY A 647 -11.89 -5.50 -22.76
C GLY A 647 -13.38 -5.25 -22.92
N ILE A 648 -13.73 -4.03 -23.32
CA ILE A 648 -15.10 -3.64 -23.68
C ILE A 648 -15.43 -4.06 -25.12
N THR A 649 -16.68 -3.91 -25.54
CA THR A 649 -17.07 -4.19 -26.94
C THR A 649 -16.48 -3.16 -27.90
N ALA A 650 -16.25 -3.55 -29.17
CA ALA A 650 -15.69 -2.64 -30.18
C ALA A 650 -16.55 -1.38 -30.41
N ALA A 651 -17.88 -1.53 -30.36
CA ALA A 651 -18.82 -0.41 -30.48
C ALA A 651 -18.73 0.56 -29.29
N MET A 652 -18.63 0.04 -28.07
CA MET A 652 -18.43 0.86 -26.88
C MET A 652 -17.08 1.56 -26.90
N ALA A 653 -16.02 0.86 -27.30
CA ALA A 653 -14.69 1.45 -27.43
C ALA A 653 -14.69 2.60 -28.43
N THR A 654 -15.30 2.45 -29.61
CA THR A 654 -15.44 3.54 -30.60
C THR A 654 -16.20 4.75 -30.05
N THR A 655 -17.29 4.51 -29.31
CA THR A 655 -18.09 5.57 -28.68
C THR A 655 -17.29 6.32 -27.60
N ARG A 656 -16.56 5.58 -26.78
CA ARG A 656 -15.70 6.13 -25.72
C ARG A 656 -14.49 6.86 -26.29
N ASP A 657 -13.95 6.40 -27.40
CA ASP A 657 -12.85 7.07 -28.12
C ASP A 657 -13.30 8.43 -28.64
N THR A 658 -14.50 8.51 -29.22
CA THR A 658 -15.13 9.78 -29.63
C THR A 658 -15.37 10.70 -28.43
N THR A 659 -15.82 10.15 -27.30
CA THR A 659 -16.03 10.90 -26.06
C THR A 659 -14.70 11.44 -25.51
N ASN A 660 -13.66 10.61 -25.48
CA ASN A 660 -12.31 10.99 -25.06
C ASN A 660 -11.73 12.06 -25.99
N ALA A 661 -11.93 11.94 -27.30
CA ALA A 661 -11.53 12.96 -28.28
C ALA A 661 -12.23 14.30 -28.04
N ALA A 662 -13.53 14.30 -27.73
CA ALA A 662 -14.27 15.52 -27.39
C ALA A 662 -13.76 16.15 -26.08
N ILE A 663 -13.50 15.34 -25.05
CA ILE A 663 -12.89 15.79 -23.79
C ILE A 663 -11.53 16.46 -24.07
N ARG A 664 -10.66 15.82 -24.86
CA ARG A 664 -9.34 16.35 -25.26
C ARG A 664 -9.44 17.64 -26.09
N ALA A 665 -10.38 17.72 -27.02
CA ALA A 665 -10.54 18.86 -27.95
C ALA A 665 -11.11 20.12 -27.28
N SER A 666 -11.81 19.99 -26.15
CA SER A 666 -12.43 21.11 -25.44
C SER A 666 -11.45 22.13 -24.82
N ALA A 667 -10.14 22.04 -25.12
CA ALA A 667 -9.02 22.85 -24.61
C ALA A 667 -8.84 22.85 -23.08
N ALA A 668 -9.79 22.34 -22.32
CA ALA A 668 -9.67 22.11 -20.91
C ALA A 668 -9.29 20.65 -20.69
N ARG A 669 -8.03 20.37 -20.37
CA ARG A 669 -7.72 19.27 -19.46
C ARG A 669 -8.41 19.60 -18.14
N ASN A 670 -9.72 19.39 -18.10
CA ASN A 670 -10.57 19.74 -16.99
C ASN A 670 -10.50 18.57 -16.02
N SER A 671 -10.02 18.83 -14.80
CA SER A 671 -9.99 17.85 -13.72
C SER A 671 -11.38 17.33 -13.33
N ALA A 672 -12.47 17.92 -13.85
CA ALA A 672 -13.85 17.46 -13.72
C ALA A 672 -14.25 16.38 -14.74
N MET A 673 -13.44 16.13 -15.76
CA MET A 673 -13.72 15.13 -16.80
C MET A 673 -12.69 14.00 -16.74
N ASN A 674 -13.16 12.76 -16.80
CA ASN A 674 -12.31 11.57 -16.84
C ASN A 674 -12.39 10.92 -18.20
N LEU A 675 -11.24 10.47 -18.71
CA LEU A 675 -11.22 9.60 -19.88
C LEU A 675 -11.84 8.24 -19.54
N LEU A 676 -12.38 7.59 -20.55
CA LEU A 676 -13.01 6.29 -20.43
C LEU A 676 -12.12 5.23 -21.09
N SER A 677 -12.07 4.03 -20.51
CA SER A 677 -11.34 2.88 -21.10
C SER A 677 -11.79 2.65 -22.53
N VAL A 678 -10.83 2.51 -23.45
CA VAL A 678 -11.05 2.23 -24.88
C VAL A 678 -10.55 0.84 -25.29
N PHE A 679 -9.89 0.12 -24.37
CA PHE A 679 -9.35 -1.22 -24.61
C PHE A 679 -10.43 -2.23 -25.02
N SER A 680 -10.34 -2.71 -26.25
CA SER A 680 -11.19 -3.74 -26.83
C SER A 680 -10.39 -4.64 -27.77
N LYS A 681 -10.22 -5.91 -27.41
CA LYS A 681 -9.56 -6.88 -28.30
C LYS A 681 -10.28 -7.04 -29.64
N ALA A 682 -11.59 -6.79 -29.66
CA ALA A 682 -12.41 -6.86 -30.87
C ALA A 682 -12.14 -5.71 -31.87
N ARG A 683 -11.41 -4.65 -31.48
CA ARG A 683 -10.97 -3.58 -32.40
C ARG A 683 -9.67 -3.90 -33.13
N ARG A 684 -8.94 -4.93 -32.69
CA ARG A 684 -7.69 -5.35 -33.33
C ARG A 684 -7.93 -5.70 -34.77
N SER A 685 -7.09 -5.14 -35.64
CA SER A 685 -7.13 -5.46 -37.06
C SER A 685 -5.77 -5.28 -37.70
N ALA A 686 -5.50 -6.13 -38.69
CA ALA A 686 -4.41 -5.92 -39.64
C ALA A 686 -5.02 -5.91 -41.04
N ASN A 687 -4.83 -4.80 -41.75
CA ASN A 687 -5.29 -4.59 -43.11
C ASN A 687 -4.08 -4.62 -44.03
N ILE A 688 -4.05 -5.60 -44.94
CA ILE A 688 -3.01 -5.74 -45.94
C ILE A 688 -3.54 -5.17 -47.24
N GLU A 689 -2.81 -4.22 -47.80
CA GLU A 689 -3.07 -3.62 -49.09
C GLU A 689 -1.90 -3.95 -50.02
N PHE A 690 -2.13 -4.03 -51.31
CA PHE A 690 -1.03 -3.94 -52.27
C PHE A 690 -1.45 -3.01 -53.41
N GLU A 691 -0.53 -2.12 -53.77
CA GLU A 691 -0.74 -1.12 -54.80
C GLU A 691 0.14 -1.47 -56.00
N LEU A 692 -0.48 -1.68 -57.16
CA LEU A 692 0.23 -1.87 -58.42
C LEU A 692 0.59 -0.53 -59.03
N ALA A 693 1.88 -0.20 -59.04
CA ALA A 693 2.39 0.95 -59.78
C ALA A 693 3.59 0.54 -60.64
N ALA A 694 3.34 -0.17 -61.76
CA ALA A 694 4.17 -0.18 -62.97
C ALA A 694 3.64 -1.20 -64.01
N PRO A 695 3.67 -0.92 -65.34
CA PRO A 695 3.49 0.36 -66.05
C PRO A 695 2.03 0.89 -65.94
N ALA A 696 1.77 2.14 -66.38
CA ALA A 696 0.48 2.84 -66.27
C ALA A 696 -0.75 2.09 -66.84
N THR A 697 -0.55 1.02 -67.60
CA THR A 697 -1.61 0.22 -68.26
C THR A 697 -2.10 -0.99 -67.46
N HIS A 698 -1.47 -1.34 -66.32
CA HIS A 698 -1.80 -2.54 -65.53
C HIS A 698 -2.00 -2.19 -64.05
N THR A 699 -3.07 -1.46 -63.73
CA THR A 699 -3.38 -1.09 -62.34
C THR A 699 -4.38 -2.08 -61.74
N LEU A 700 -3.99 -2.77 -60.67
CA LEU A 700 -4.87 -3.51 -59.78
C LEU A 700 -4.73 -2.90 -58.39
N LYS A 701 -5.83 -2.48 -57.77
CA LYS A 701 -5.83 -2.06 -56.37
C LYS A 701 -6.76 -3.00 -55.63
N VAL A 702 -6.20 -3.82 -54.76
CA VAL A 702 -6.99 -4.76 -53.95
C VAL A 702 -6.68 -4.51 -52.50
N THR A 703 -7.74 -4.24 -51.75
CA THR A 703 -7.72 -4.08 -50.30
C THR A 703 -8.27 -5.37 -49.71
N TYR A 704 -7.46 -6.13 -48.96
CA TYR A 704 -7.97 -7.19 -48.12
C TYR A 704 -8.53 -6.57 -46.84
N GLN A 705 -9.83 -6.73 -46.59
CA GLN A 705 -10.47 -6.22 -45.37
C GLN A 705 -10.18 -7.15 -44.18
N GLY A 706 -9.30 -6.67 -43.30
CA GLY A 706 -9.14 -7.03 -41.89
C GLY A 706 -8.95 -8.51 -41.57
N ILE A 707 -7.75 -8.87 -41.11
CA ILE A 707 -7.59 -10.03 -40.22
C ILE A 707 -8.20 -9.63 -38.88
N PRO A 708 -9.40 -10.10 -38.49
CA PRO A 708 -9.94 -9.79 -37.18
C PRO A 708 -9.06 -10.52 -36.15
N GLY A 709 -8.98 -10.01 -34.91
CA GLY A 709 -8.16 -10.58 -33.83
C GLY A 709 -8.41 -12.06 -33.46
N ALA A 710 -9.22 -12.80 -34.21
CA ALA A 710 -9.43 -14.25 -34.09
C ALA A 710 -8.30 -15.10 -34.72
N ASN A 711 -7.51 -14.57 -35.65
CA ASN A 711 -6.41 -15.30 -36.33
C ASN A 711 -5.03 -14.97 -35.73
N LEU A 712 -4.94 -14.92 -34.40
CA LEU A 712 -3.67 -14.73 -33.70
C LEU A 712 -2.80 -15.98 -33.85
N ALA A 713 -1.55 -15.82 -34.25
CA ALA A 713 -0.57 -16.89 -34.21
C ALA A 713 -0.25 -17.23 -32.73
N SER A 714 0.10 -18.49 -32.44
CA SER A 714 0.29 -19.01 -31.07
C SER A 714 1.41 -18.37 -30.24
N GLU A 715 2.14 -17.39 -30.77
CA GLU A 715 3.33 -16.77 -30.15
C GLU A 715 3.06 -15.34 -29.67
N ALA A 716 2.01 -15.16 -28.87
CA ALA A 716 1.78 -13.92 -28.14
C ALA A 716 2.69 -13.89 -26.89
N ILE A 717 3.79 -13.12 -26.91
CA ILE A 717 4.77 -13.07 -25.80
C ILE A 717 4.85 -11.64 -25.26
N ASN A 718 4.72 -11.50 -23.94
CA ASN A 718 5.12 -10.28 -23.25
C ASN A 718 6.63 -10.31 -23.04
N ILE A 719 7.36 -9.36 -23.61
CA ILE A 719 8.79 -9.19 -23.33
C ILE A 719 8.89 -8.40 -22.02
N PRO A 720 9.40 -9.00 -20.93
CA PRO A 720 9.63 -8.27 -19.70
C PRO A 720 10.76 -7.24 -19.92
N GLY A 721 10.42 -5.97 -19.75
CA GLY A 721 11.39 -4.88 -19.73
C GLY A 721 11.98 -4.65 -18.34
N SER A 722 13.14 -3.99 -18.26
CA SER A 722 13.72 -3.49 -17.00
C SER A 722 12.93 -2.32 -16.39
N SER A 723 12.07 -1.69 -17.18
CA SER A 723 11.18 -0.61 -16.80
C SER A 723 9.84 -0.73 -17.55
N LEU A 724 8.82 0.01 -17.10
CA LEU A 724 7.50 -0.02 -17.74
C LEU A 724 7.44 0.61 -19.13
N ALA A 725 8.40 1.48 -19.47
CA ALA A 725 8.57 2.00 -20.82
C ALA A 725 9.16 0.94 -21.79
N ASP A 726 9.78 -0.12 -21.24
CA ASP A 726 10.42 -1.18 -22.01
C ASP A 726 9.53 -2.42 -22.17
N MET A 727 8.40 -2.49 -21.46
CA MET A 727 7.45 -3.58 -21.61
C MET A 727 6.78 -3.49 -22.97
N ARG A 728 6.80 -4.61 -23.70
CA ARG A 728 6.18 -4.72 -25.02
C ARG A 728 5.40 -6.02 -25.12
N ALA A 729 4.24 -5.94 -25.74
CA ALA A 729 3.49 -7.10 -26.17
C ALA A 729 3.79 -7.37 -27.64
N LEU A 730 4.23 -8.59 -27.92
CA LEU A 730 4.34 -9.08 -29.28
C LEU A 730 3.07 -9.82 -29.65
N ILE A 731 2.42 -9.41 -30.72
CA ILE A 731 1.16 -9.96 -31.19
C ILE A 731 1.39 -10.55 -32.58
N GLY A 732 1.26 -11.88 -32.69
CA GLY A 732 1.39 -12.59 -33.96
C GLY A 732 0.07 -12.65 -34.72
N TYR A 733 0.10 -12.43 -36.03
CA TYR A 733 -1.03 -12.63 -36.95
C TYR A 733 -0.67 -13.68 -37.98
N ALA A 734 -1.62 -14.57 -38.28
CA ALA A 734 -1.50 -15.53 -39.38
C ALA A 734 -2.62 -15.32 -40.40
N VAL A 735 -2.26 -15.19 -41.68
CA VAL A 735 -3.20 -15.26 -42.80
C VAL A 735 -3.18 -16.69 -43.34
N ASP A 736 -4.14 -17.50 -42.90
CA ASP A 736 -4.34 -18.89 -43.35
C ASP A 736 -5.74 -19.04 -43.96
N PRO A 737 -5.88 -19.66 -45.15
CA PRO A 737 -4.81 -19.99 -46.10
C PRO A 737 -4.15 -18.76 -46.72
N ILE A 738 -2.91 -18.90 -47.20
CA ILE A 738 -2.16 -17.86 -47.92
C ILE A 738 -2.93 -17.30 -49.13
N SER A 739 -3.87 -18.07 -49.68
CA SER A 739 -4.80 -17.63 -50.73
C SER A 739 -5.75 -16.52 -50.28
N ASN A 740 -5.94 -16.30 -48.98
CA ASN A 740 -6.72 -15.19 -48.46
C ASN A 740 -6.04 -13.83 -48.64
N ILE A 741 -4.73 -13.79 -48.90
CA ILE A 741 -4.02 -12.53 -49.23
C ILE A 741 -4.64 -11.89 -50.48
N TYR A 742 -5.07 -12.73 -51.44
CA TYR A 742 -5.71 -12.29 -52.67
C TYR A 742 -6.61 -13.37 -53.25
N THR A 743 -7.92 -13.08 -53.32
CA THR A 743 -8.94 -14.01 -53.81
C THR A 743 -9.20 -13.95 -55.32
N GLY A 744 -8.49 -13.10 -56.05
CA GLY A 744 -8.63 -12.95 -57.50
C GLY A 744 -7.56 -13.71 -58.30
N ILE A 745 -7.57 -13.48 -59.62
CA ILE A 745 -6.58 -14.01 -60.56
C ILE A 745 -5.51 -12.96 -60.80
N ILE A 746 -4.23 -13.37 -60.81
CA ILE A 746 -3.11 -12.48 -61.14
C ILE A 746 -3.23 -12.04 -62.61
N PRO A 747 -3.03 -10.75 -62.96
CA PRO A 747 -3.11 -10.30 -64.34
C PRO A 747 -2.29 -11.17 -65.29
N VAL A 748 -2.91 -11.64 -66.38
CA VAL A 748 -2.32 -12.53 -67.40
C VAL A 748 -1.17 -11.90 -68.19
N ASN A 749 -1.03 -10.57 -68.13
CA ASN A 749 -0.07 -9.80 -68.92
C ASN A 749 1.03 -9.13 -68.08
N TYR A 750 1.26 -9.62 -66.87
CA TYR A 750 2.30 -9.11 -66.00
C TYR A 750 3.06 -10.26 -65.33
N ALA A 751 4.32 -10.42 -65.71
CA ALA A 751 5.23 -11.43 -65.20
C ALA A 751 6.69 -10.95 -65.24
N ASN A 752 7.60 -11.73 -64.68
CA ASN A 752 9.03 -11.42 -64.55
C ASN A 752 9.81 -11.13 -65.85
N ASN A 753 9.25 -11.39 -67.02
CA ASN A 753 9.77 -11.01 -68.34
C ASN A 753 9.13 -9.73 -68.92
N THR A 754 8.16 -9.12 -68.23
CA THR A 754 7.54 -7.86 -68.67
C THR A 754 8.54 -6.70 -68.58
N PRO A 755 8.65 -5.82 -69.59
CA PRO A 755 9.49 -4.63 -69.52
C PRO A 755 9.13 -3.75 -68.31
N GLY A 756 10.11 -3.43 -67.47
CA GLY A 756 9.88 -2.65 -66.25
C GLY A 756 9.24 -3.44 -65.10
N TYR A 757 9.21 -4.77 -65.16
CA TYR A 757 8.69 -5.62 -64.09
C TYR A 757 9.32 -5.32 -62.74
N VAL A 758 8.47 -5.14 -61.74
CA VAL A 758 8.80 -5.07 -60.31
C VAL A 758 7.87 -6.02 -59.54
N PRO A 759 8.39 -6.87 -58.63
CA PRO A 759 7.54 -7.69 -57.77
C PRO A 759 6.53 -6.83 -57.00
N TYR A 760 5.32 -7.35 -56.79
CA TYR A 760 4.27 -6.62 -56.10
C TYR A 760 4.59 -6.45 -54.63
N ARG A 761 4.43 -5.24 -54.12
CA ARG A 761 4.76 -4.87 -52.74
C ARG A 761 3.49 -4.76 -51.92
N PHE A 762 3.54 -5.34 -50.72
CA PHE A 762 2.46 -5.24 -49.76
C PHE A 762 2.69 -4.07 -48.82
N ARG A 763 1.58 -3.50 -48.38
CA ARG A 763 1.43 -2.41 -47.44
C ARG A 763 0.53 -2.89 -46.33
N ILE A 764 0.75 -2.40 -45.12
CA ILE A 764 0.01 -2.87 -43.96
C ILE A 764 -0.34 -1.71 -43.04
N THR A 765 -1.58 -1.73 -42.57
CA THR A 765 -2.12 -0.84 -41.56
C THR A 765 -2.65 -1.71 -40.42
N MET A 766 -2.23 -1.43 -39.20
CA MET A 766 -2.58 -2.23 -38.02
C MET A 766 -3.22 -1.35 -36.96
N THR A 767 -4.23 -1.87 -36.27
CA THR A 767 -4.89 -1.22 -35.14
C THR A 767 -4.80 -2.13 -33.93
N ASP A 768 -4.37 -1.58 -32.80
CA ASP A 768 -4.29 -2.27 -31.50
C ASP A 768 -5.67 -2.38 -30.81
N SER A 769 -5.69 -2.87 -29.56
CA SER A 769 -6.94 -2.93 -28.76
C SER A 769 -7.40 -1.57 -28.28
N SER A 770 -6.50 -0.59 -28.14
CA SER A 770 -6.82 0.78 -27.70
C SER A 770 -7.51 1.56 -28.83
N GLY A 771 -7.34 1.14 -30.07
CA GLY A 771 -7.82 1.81 -31.27
C GLY A 771 -6.77 2.70 -31.95
N ASN A 772 -5.51 2.67 -31.52
CA ASN A 772 -4.44 3.41 -32.18
C ASN A 772 -4.03 2.66 -33.45
N THR A 773 -3.99 3.38 -34.56
CA THR A 773 -3.69 2.81 -35.88
C THR A 773 -2.29 3.22 -36.32
N MET A 774 -1.45 2.25 -36.64
CA MET A 774 -0.15 2.44 -37.29
C MET A 774 -0.35 3.07 -38.67
N ALA A 775 0.51 4.02 -39.05
CA ALA A 775 0.51 4.54 -40.41
C ALA A 775 0.77 3.44 -41.45
N ASN A 776 0.21 3.59 -42.64
CA ASN A 776 0.37 2.62 -43.72
C ASN A 776 1.87 2.42 -44.06
N GLN A 777 2.41 1.23 -43.77
CA GLN A 777 3.83 0.91 -43.87
C GLN A 777 4.07 -0.21 -44.88
N MET A 778 5.22 -0.20 -45.57
CA MET A 778 5.61 -1.30 -46.46
C MET A 778 5.92 -2.57 -45.66
N LEU A 779 5.30 -3.67 -46.06
CA LEU A 779 5.56 -5.00 -45.52
C LEU A 779 6.83 -5.60 -46.15
N ASN A 780 7.61 -6.33 -45.38
CA ASN A 780 8.82 -7.03 -45.83
C ASN A 780 8.48 -8.36 -46.56
N THR A 781 7.48 -8.30 -47.43
CA THR A 781 7.00 -9.39 -48.27
C THR A 781 6.74 -8.86 -49.66
N ALA A 782 7.09 -9.62 -50.69
CA ALA A 782 6.78 -9.32 -52.08
C ALA A 782 6.17 -10.53 -52.79
N LEU A 783 5.27 -10.26 -53.74
CA LEU A 783 4.70 -11.27 -54.62
C LEU A 783 5.43 -11.24 -55.97
N HIS A 784 6.05 -12.36 -56.29
CA HIS A 784 6.78 -12.62 -57.51
C HIS A 784 5.89 -13.38 -58.49
N VAL A 785 5.66 -12.78 -59.65
CA VAL A 785 4.88 -13.38 -60.72
C VAL A 785 5.82 -13.94 -61.79
N ARG A 786 5.65 -15.21 -62.10
CA ARG A 786 6.37 -15.88 -63.19
C ARG A 786 5.44 -16.14 -64.35
N ASP A 787 6.01 -16.04 -65.55
CA ASP A 787 5.37 -16.47 -66.77
C ASP A 787 5.48 -17.99 -66.95
N ASP A 788 4.35 -18.64 -67.14
CA ASP A 788 4.23 -20.08 -67.40
C ASP A 788 3.34 -20.39 -68.62
N ARG A 789 3.01 -19.39 -69.43
CA ARG A 789 2.14 -19.53 -70.59
C ARG A 789 3.00 -19.58 -71.85
N ALA A 790 2.85 -20.62 -72.66
CA ALA A 790 3.56 -20.68 -73.93
C ALA A 790 2.94 -19.71 -74.96
N PRO A 791 3.71 -19.10 -75.87
CA PRO A 791 3.20 -18.18 -76.88
C PRO A 791 2.16 -18.78 -77.81
N ILE A 792 1.25 -17.93 -78.27
CA ILE A 792 0.25 -18.23 -79.29
C ILE A 792 0.88 -18.02 -80.66
N LEU A 793 0.79 -19.02 -81.54
CA LEU A 793 1.40 -18.98 -82.86
C LEU A 793 0.37 -19.13 -83.97
N TRP A 794 0.55 -18.47 -85.10
CA TRP A 794 -0.22 -18.76 -86.31
C TRP A 794 0.59 -18.43 -87.56
N GLY A 795 0.20 -19.07 -88.67
CA GLY A 795 0.66 -18.73 -90.00
C GLY A 795 -0.50 -18.13 -90.79
N VAL A 796 -0.18 -17.26 -91.75
CA VAL A 796 -1.14 -16.82 -92.76
C VAL A 796 -0.56 -17.14 -94.12
N ILE A 797 -1.21 -18.02 -94.87
CA ILE A 797 -0.84 -18.33 -96.25
C ILE A 797 -1.86 -17.71 -97.20
N THR A 798 -1.38 -17.05 -98.25
CA THR A 798 -2.22 -16.44 -99.29
C THR A 798 -1.79 -16.99 -100.64
N SER A 799 -2.75 -17.49 -101.42
CA SER A 799 -2.47 -17.81 -102.82
C SER A 799 -2.51 -16.53 -103.65
N ARG A 800 -1.60 -16.39 -104.61
CA ARG A 800 -1.59 -15.23 -105.52
C ARG A 800 -2.68 -15.29 -106.58
N LYS A 801 -3.33 -16.45 -106.77
CA LYS A 801 -4.44 -16.63 -107.73
C LYS A 801 -5.72 -15.95 -107.26
N ASP A 802 -6.07 -16.08 -105.99
CA ASP A 802 -7.29 -15.53 -105.39
C ASP A 802 -7.05 -14.38 -104.42
N GLY A 803 -5.82 -14.22 -103.91
CA GLY A 803 -5.43 -13.13 -103.01
C GLY A 803 -6.03 -13.22 -101.60
N ILE A 804 -6.73 -14.31 -101.26
CA ILE A 804 -7.44 -14.48 -99.98
C ILE A 804 -6.46 -15.01 -98.91
N PRO A 805 -6.22 -14.26 -97.81
CA PRO A 805 -5.40 -14.75 -96.70
C PRO A 805 -6.11 -15.89 -95.95
N ARG A 806 -5.38 -16.97 -95.65
CA ARG A 806 -5.91 -18.15 -94.97
C ARG A 806 -5.07 -18.41 -93.71
N PRO A 807 -5.55 -18.00 -92.52
CA PRO A 807 -4.85 -18.24 -91.27
C PRO A 807 -4.91 -19.73 -90.88
N PHE A 808 -3.85 -20.22 -90.24
CA PHE A 808 -3.78 -21.57 -89.71
C PHE A 808 -2.85 -21.61 -88.47
N PRO A 809 -3.24 -22.24 -87.35
CA PRO A 809 -4.56 -22.84 -87.12
C PRO A 809 -5.65 -21.76 -87.10
N GLU A 810 -6.87 -22.13 -87.48
CA GLU A 810 -8.03 -21.26 -87.29
C GLU A 810 -8.47 -21.37 -85.83
N TYR A 811 -8.40 -20.25 -85.13
CA TYR A 811 -8.87 -20.13 -83.76
C TYR A 811 -10.36 -19.79 -83.75
N ASP A 812 -11.07 -20.33 -82.76
CA ASP A 812 -12.43 -19.89 -82.49
C ASP A 812 -12.44 -18.40 -82.11
N SER A 813 -13.05 -17.57 -82.96
CA SER A 813 -13.14 -16.12 -82.80
C SER A 813 -13.69 -15.67 -81.44
N ALA A 814 -14.52 -16.48 -80.77
CA ALA A 814 -15.02 -16.18 -79.43
C ALA A 814 -13.93 -16.25 -78.33
N ARG A 815 -12.84 -16.99 -78.55
CA ARG A 815 -11.74 -17.19 -77.58
C ARG A 815 -10.63 -16.13 -77.69
N LEU A 816 -10.54 -15.42 -78.81
CA LEU A 816 -9.57 -14.34 -79.01
C LEU A 816 -10.12 -12.95 -78.64
N ALA A 817 -11.45 -12.76 -78.68
CA ALA A 817 -12.07 -11.44 -78.76
C ALA A 817 -12.22 -10.64 -77.46
N THR A 818 -12.03 -11.21 -76.27
CA THR A 818 -12.37 -10.51 -75.00
C THR A 818 -11.21 -10.29 -74.03
N SER A 819 -10.03 -10.88 -74.23
CA SER A 819 -8.85 -10.63 -73.38
C SER A 819 -7.48 -10.91 -74.04
N GLY A 820 -7.44 -11.33 -75.30
CA GLY A 820 -6.20 -11.52 -76.07
C GLY A 820 -5.31 -12.71 -75.67
N PHE A 821 -5.48 -13.32 -74.49
CA PHE A 821 -4.57 -14.38 -74.00
C PHE A 821 -5.21 -15.46 -73.12
N ASP A 822 -6.55 -15.58 -73.08
CA ASP A 822 -7.26 -16.61 -72.30
C ASP A 822 -7.19 -18.04 -72.92
N MET A 823 -6.03 -18.45 -73.40
CA MET A 823 -5.76 -19.86 -73.64
C MET A 823 -5.22 -20.48 -72.35
N PRO A 824 -5.93 -21.45 -71.73
CA PRO A 824 -5.61 -22.02 -70.42
C PRO A 824 -4.39 -22.96 -70.42
N ASP A 825 -3.59 -22.94 -71.49
CA ASP A 825 -2.42 -23.76 -71.72
C ASP A 825 -1.22 -23.27 -70.86
N SER A 826 -1.21 -23.64 -69.58
CA SER A 826 -0.05 -23.47 -68.68
C SER A 826 0.97 -24.59 -68.93
N GLY A 827 2.21 -24.24 -69.20
CA GLY A 827 3.29 -25.21 -69.41
C GLY A 827 4.48 -24.62 -70.17
N SER A 828 5.68 -25.04 -69.78
CA SER A 828 6.93 -24.60 -70.42
C SER A 828 7.17 -25.20 -71.82
N THR A 829 6.51 -26.29 -72.17
CA THR A 829 6.61 -26.90 -73.51
C THR A 829 5.29 -27.53 -73.90
N ILE A 830 4.70 -27.04 -74.98
CA ILE A 830 3.38 -27.46 -75.48
C ILE A 830 3.52 -27.87 -76.94
N ALA A 831 3.08 -29.09 -77.24
CA ALA A 831 3.03 -29.61 -78.61
C ALA A 831 1.58 -29.69 -79.06
N TRP A 832 1.30 -29.09 -80.21
CA TRP A 832 0.02 -29.13 -80.89
C TRP A 832 0.12 -30.00 -82.13
N THR A 833 -0.73 -31.02 -82.17
CA THR A 833 -0.92 -31.92 -83.30
C THR A 833 -2.41 -32.17 -83.43
N ALA A 834 -2.94 -31.98 -84.63
CA ALA A 834 -4.36 -32.17 -84.86
C ALA A 834 -4.76 -33.65 -84.81
N ASP A 835 -5.96 -33.92 -84.29
CA ASP A 835 -6.59 -35.25 -84.33
C ASP A 835 -7.08 -35.63 -85.74
N ALA A 836 -7.77 -36.76 -85.86
CA ALA A 836 -8.34 -37.22 -87.14
C ALA A 836 -9.43 -36.28 -87.71
N ASN A 837 -10.01 -35.40 -86.90
CA ASN A 837 -11.02 -34.42 -87.31
C ASN A 837 -10.42 -33.03 -87.62
N GLY A 838 -9.11 -32.88 -87.44
CA GLY A 838 -8.42 -31.61 -87.64
C GLY A 838 -8.51 -30.69 -86.42
N ASN A 839 -8.85 -31.23 -85.24
CA ASN A 839 -8.96 -30.47 -84.01
C ASN A 839 -7.63 -30.50 -83.26
N LEU A 840 -7.18 -29.32 -82.82
CA LEU A 840 -6.11 -29.25 -81.81
C LEU A 840 -6.63 -29.70 -80.44
N PRO A 841 -5.76 -30.27 -79.58
CA PRO A 841 -6.16 -30.79 -78.26
C PRO A 841 -7.04 -29.80 -77.50
N SER A 842 -8.14 -30.30 -76.92
CA SER A 842 -9.08 -29.48 -76.16
C SER A 842 -8.61 -29.27 -74.72
N TYR A 843 -8.83 -28.06 -74.20
CA TYR A 843 -8.97 -27.84 -72.75
C TYR A 843 -10.40 -27.41 -72.46
N ASN A 844 -11.03 -27.99 -71.42
CA ASN A 844 -12.45 -27.84 -71.07
C ASN A 844 -13.45 -28.28 -72.16
N GLY A 845 -13.21 -29.43 -72.80
CA GLY A 845 -14.24 -30.13 -73.60
C GLY A 845 -14.51 -29.59 -75.01
N GLY A 846 -13.72 -28.62 -75.52
CA GLY A 846 -13.80 -28.13 -76.90
C GLY A 846 -12.43 -27.77 -77.52
N PRO A 847 -12.24 -27.94 -78.85
CA PRO A 847 -10.95 -27.78 -79.51
C PRO A 847 -10.45 -26.34 -79.47
N VAL A 848 -9.13 -26.15 -79.31
CA VAL A 848 -8.50 -24.82 -79.21
C VAL A 848 -8.36 -24.13 -80.57
N GLY A 849 -8.27 -24.91 -81.64
CA GLY A 849 -8.26 -24.43 -83.02
C GLY A 849 -8.34 -25.62 -83.99
N ARG A 850 -8.41 -25.33 -85.28
CA ARG A 850 -8.49 -26.35 -86.34
C ARG A 850 -7.35 -26.21 -87.34
N VAL A 851 -6.75 -27.34 -87.69
CA VAL A 851 -5.68 -27.45 -88.69
C VAL A 851 -5.59 -28.89 -89.22
N PHE A 852 -4.96 -29.09 -90.38
CA PHE A 852 -4.80 -30.43 -90.95
C PHE A 852 -3.94 -31.35 -90.09
N LYS A 853 -4.29 -32.64 -90.08
CA LYS A 853 -3.49 -33.72 -89.48
C LYS A 853 -2.15 -33.82 -90.19
N ALA A 854 -1.06 -33.77 -89.42
CA ALA A 854 0.29 -33.96 -89.94
C ALA A 854 0.49 -35.39 -90.47
N LEU A 855 1.22 -35.55 -91.58
CA LEU A 855 1.56 -36.85 -92.18
C LEU A 855 3.04 -37.24 -91.98
N GLY A 856 3.82 -36.43 -91.26
CA GLY A 856 5.25 -36.61 -91.05
C GLY A 856 6.04 -35.35 -91.37
N ASN A 857 7.36 -35.47 -91.42
CA ASN A 857 8.30 -34.35 -91.61
C ASN A 857 8.77 -34.18 -93.07
N SER A 858 8.22 -34.93 -94.02
CA SER A 858 8.55 -34.87 -95.45
C SER A 858 7.30 -34.73 -96.29
N VAL A 859 7.47 -34.24 -97.52
CA VAL A 859 6.40 -34.06 -98.49
C VAL A 859 5.82 -35.43 -98.83
N THR A 860 4.53 -35.62 -98.55
CA THR A 860 3.82 -36.86 -98.87
C THR A 860 3.10 -36.70 -100.20
N LYS A 861 3.48 -37.48 -101.22
CA LYS A 861 2.94 -37.36 -102.58
C LYS A 861 2.87 -38.73 -103.32
N PRO A 862 1.69 -39.17 -103.78
CA PRO A 862 0.36 -38.69 -103.40
C PRO A 862 0.03 -39.10 -101.95
N PHE A 863 -0.73 -38.30 -101.20
CA PHE A 863 -1.24 -38.73 -99.89
C PHE A 863 -2.53 -39.54 -100.02
N THR A 864 -2.68 -40.56 -99.18
CA THR A 864 -3.86 -41.45 -99.13
C THR A 864 -4.50 -41.54 -97.74
N ASP A 865 -4.04 -40.73 -96.78
CA ASP A 865 -4.57 -40.71 -95.41
C ASP A 865 -6.05 -40.29 -95.39
N ALA A 866 -6.90 -41.22 -94.95
CA ALA A 866 -8.36 -41.04 -94.97
C ALA A 866 -8.83 -39.87 -94.11
N ALA A 867 -8.15 -39.60 -92.99
CA ALA A 867 -8.48 -38.49 -92.10
C ALA A 867 -8.16 -37.15 -92.76
N LEU A 868 -6.98 -37.01 -93.37
CA LEU A 868 -6.60 -35.80 -94.11
C LEU A 868 -7.56 -35.55 -95.30
N ILE A 869 -7.90 -36.58 -96.07
CA ILE A 869 -8.87 -36.46 -97.17
C ILE A 869 -10.22 -35.95 -96.65
N ASN A 870 -10.70 -36.48 -95.52
CA ASN A 870 -11.95 -36.02 -94.90
C ASN A 870 -11.84 -34.57 -94.39
N GLN A 871 -10.71 -34.17 -93.81
CA GLN A 871 -10.46 -32.80 -93.36
C GLN A 871 -10.47 -31.80 -94.52
N VAL A 872 -9.90 -32.18 -95.67
CA VAL A 872 -9.96 -31.36 -96.89
C VAL A 872 -11.41 -31.19 -97.35
N LYS A 873 -12.19 -32.28 -97.41
CA LYS A 873 -13.61 -32.24 -97.81
C LYS A 873 -14.49 -31.41 -96.85
N THR A 874 -14.19 -31.46 -95.56
CA THR A 874 -14.91 -30.72 -94.51
C THR A 874 -14.41 -29.28 -94.33
N GLY A 875 -13.42 -28.87 -95.13
CA GLY A 875 -12.97 -27.47 -95.21
C GLY A 875 -12.10 -27.01 -94.06
N VAL A 876 -11.29 -27.89 -93.46
CA VAL A 876 -10.30 -27.51 -92.44
C VAL A 876 -9.32 -26.46 -93.00
N PRO A 877 -9.01 -25.37 -92.27
CA PRO A 877 -8.04 -24.37 -92.69
C PRO A 877 -6.59 -24.89 -92.74
N PRO A 878 -5.72 -24.32 -93.60
CA PRO A 878 -5.94 -23.17 -94.49
C PRO A 878 -6.66 -23.54 -95.81
N ARG A 879 -7.40 -24.65 -95.89
CA ARG A 879 -7.95 -25.26 -97.11
C ARG A 879 -6.86 -25.75 -98.07
N PHE A 880 -7.29 -26.43 -99.13
CA PHE A 880 -6.36 -26.90 -100.15
C PHE A 880 -5.91 -25.79 -101.08
N PHE A 881 -4.73 -25.99 -101.67
CA PHE A 881 -4.15 -25.14 -102.70
C PHE A 881 -4.09 -25.89 -104.02
N GLU A 882 -4.05 -25.17 -105.12
CA GLU A 882 -3.80 -25.75 -106.44
C GLU A 882 -2.29 -25.79 -106.72
N GLU A 883 -1.85 -26.78 -107.47
CA GLU A 883 -0.49 -26.80 -108.02
C GLU A 883 -0.27 -25.63 -109.00
N ASN A 884 1.01 -25.28 -109.22
CA ASN A 884 1.46 -24.16 -110.06
C ASN A 884 0.90 -22.78 -109.67
N VAL A 885 0.46 -22.63 -108.42
CA VAL A 885 0.07 -21.35 -107.83
C VAL A 885 1.18 -20.82 -106.93
N GLU A 886 1.57 -19.56 -107.16
CA GLU A 886 2.43 -18.80 -106.25
C GLU A 886 1.74 -18.58 -104.91
N PHE A 887 2.46 -18.77 -103.81
CA PHE A 887 1.99 -18.48 -102.47
C PHE A 887 2.91 -17.48 -101.77
N GLN A 888 2.33 -16.78 -100.80
CA GLN A 888 3.06 -16.05 -99.77
C GLN A 888 2.62 -16.56 -98.41
N VAL A 889 3.56 -16.76 -97.49
CA VAL A 889 3.29 -17.16 -96.12
C VAL A 889 4.00 -16.24 -95.14
N ALA A 890 3.30 -15.90 -94.06
CA ALA A 890 3.84 -15.12 -92.95
C ALA A 890 3.66 -15.91 -91.65
N ALA A 891 4.68 -15.88 -90.79
CA ALA A 891 4.55 -16.33 -89.39
C ALA A 891 4.03 -15.17 -88.54
N HIS A 892 3.28 -15.49 -87.51
CA HIS A 892 2.84 -14.54 -86.50
C HIS A 892 2.88 -15.17 -85.11
N VAL A 893 3.03 -14.33 -84.09
CA VAL A 893 3.13 -14.76 -82.71
C VAL A 893 2.53 -13.72 -81.78
N ALA A 894 1.91 -14.19 -80.70
CA ALA A 894 1.42 -13.37 -79.61
C ALA A 894 1.88 -13.98 -78.29
N ASP A 895 2.24 -13.13 -77.34
CA ASP A 895 2.73 -13.52 -76.03
C ASP A 895 2.00 -12.77 -74.92
N ASN A 896 1.74 -13.45 -73.80
CA ASN A 896 1.01 -12.86 -72.69
C ASN A 896 1.87 -11.84 -71.93
N ALA A 897 3.15 -12.12 -71.73
CA ALA A 897 4.11 -11.22 -71.09
C ALA A 897 5.44 -11.24 -71.83
N GLY A 898 6.12 -10.09 -71.93
CA GLY A 898 7.44 -10.03 -72.56
C GLY A 898 7.42 -10.12 -74.09
N MET A 899 8.30 -10.95 -74.65
CA MET A 899 8.56 -11.07 -76.10
C MET A 899 8.52 -12.52 -76.56
N ALA A 900 7.84 -12.77 -77.69
CA ALA A 900 7.88 -14.06 -78.36
C ALA A 900 8.36 -13.99 -79.82
N THR A 901 8.86 -15.13 -80.27
CA THR A 901 9.33 -15.39 -81.63
C THR A 901 8.66 -16.64 -82.17
N ASN A 902 8.02 -16.61 -83.33
CA ASN A 902 7.53 -17.79 -84.04
C ASN A 902 8.32 -18.04 -85.32
N THR A 903 8.86 -19.24 -85.46
CA THR A 903 9.54 -19.73 -86.67
C THR A 903 8.65 -20.74 -87.38
N LEU A 904 8.21 -20.41 -88.60
CA LEU A 904 7.40 -21.24 -89.48
C LEU A 904 8.30 -21.85 -90.55
N THR A 905 8.27 -23.17 -90.67
CA THR A 905 9.02 -23.94 -91.66
C THR A 905 8.08 -24.76 -92.52
N ILE A 906 8.19 -24.64 -93.85
CA ILE A 906 7.46 -25.44 -94.85
C ILE A 906 8.47 -26.19 -95.70
N LYS A 907 8.25 -27.48 -95.94
CA LYS A 907 8.98 -28.19 -97.00
C LYS A 907 8.16 -28.24 -98.27
N ILE A 908 8.77 -27.85 -99.38
CA ILE A 908 8.17 -27.89 -100.71
C ILE A 908 8.97 -28.82 -101.63
N PRO A 909 8.33 -29.51 -102.58
CA PRO A 909 9.04 -30.24 -103.63
C PRO A 909 9.80 -29.26 -104.55
N ASN A 910 11.00 -29.64 -104.95
CA ASN A 910 11.83 -28.95 -105.94
C ASN A 910 12.20 -29.96 -107.03
N PHE A 911 11.85 -29.63 -108.27
CA PHE A 911 12.03 -30.49 -109.45
C PHE A 911 13.49 -30.95 -109.64
N ASN A 912 14.47 -30.16 -109.19
CA ASN A 912 15.89 -30.42 -109.42
C ASN A 912 16.65 -31.00 -108.21
N SER A 913 16.11 -30.90 -106.99
CA SER A 913 16.88 -31.20 -105.76
C SER A 913 16.10 -31.99 -104.69
N GLY A 914 14.90 -32.49 -104.99
CA GLY A 914 14.08 -33.25 -104.03
C GLY A 914 13.18 -32.34 -103.20
N GLU A 915 13.46 -32.16 -101.90
CA GLU A 915 12.72 -31.25 -101.01
C GLU A 915 13.54 -30.00 -100.71
N THR A 916 12.91 -28.83 -100.76
CA THR A 916 13.49 -27.56 -100.29
C THR A 916 12.77 -27.12 -99.03
N THR A 917 13.53 -26.73 -98.00
CA THR A 917 12.98 -26.18 -96.76
C THR A 917 12.95 -24.66 -96.84
N LEU A 918 11.79 -24.08 -96.61
CA LEU A 918 11.58 -22.65 -96.55
C LEU A 918 11.21 -22.26 -95.11
N THR A 919 11.83 -21.20 -94.60
CA THR A 919 11.62 -20.74 -93.22
C THR A 919 11.34 -19.25 -93.19
N THR A 920 10.34 -18.83 -92.41
CA THR A 920 10.12 -17.44 -92.03
C THR A 920 9.98 -17.33 -90.52
N THR A 921 10.44 -16.22 -89.96
CA THR A 921 10.41 -15.97 -88.52
C THR A 921 9.75 -14.62 -88.26
N SER A 922 8.87 -14.59 -87.27
CA SER A 922 8.23 -13.38 -86.78
C SER A 922 8.62 -13.16 -85.33
N ASN A 923 8.88 -11.90 -84.98
CA ASN A 923 9.15 -11.50 -83.61
C ASN A 923 8.12 -10.45 -83.22
N ARG A 924 7.57 -10.57 -82.02
CA ARG A 924 6.74 -9.52 -81.44
C ARG A 924 7.50 -8.82 -80.32
N LEU A 925 7.78 -7.54 -80.56
CA LEU A 925 8.19 -6.60 -79.52
C LEU A 925 6.90 -6.06 -78.86
N TRP A 926 6.89 -5.98 -77.53
CA TRP A 926 5.74 -5.56 -76.71
C TRP A 926 4.94 -4.36 -77.29
N GLY A 927 3.61 -4.50 -77.45
CA GLY A 927 2.70 -3.48 -78.01
C GLY A 927 1.68 -4.01 -79.05
N PRO A 928 0.71 -3.18 -79.50
CA PRO A 928 -0.23 -3.53 -80.57
C PRO A 928 0.50 -3.78 -81.91
N ASP A 929 0.11 -4.88 -82.55
CA ASP A 929 0.67 -5.44 -83.79
C ASP A 929 0.84 -4.39 -84.90
N THR A 930 2.09 -4.07 -85.23
CA THR A 930 2.42 -3.32 -86.46
C THR A 930 3.62 -3.89 -87.22
N LEU A 931 4.21 -4.99 -86.76
CA LEU A 931 5.27 -5.65 -87.51
C LEU A 931 4.66 -6.55 -88.57
N ASN A 932 4.68 -6.07 -89.83
CA ASN A 932 4.54 -6.92 -91.01
C ASN A 932 5.62 -8.01 -90.92
N PRO A 933 5.27 -9.29 -90.69
CA PRO A 933 6.28 -10.32 -90.60
C PRO A 933 6.97 -10.48 -91.97
N PRO A 934 8.23 -10.94 -92.00
CA PRO A 934 8.89 -11.29 -93.25
C PRO A 934 8.02 -12.25 -94.08
N LEU A 935 7.67 -11.82 -95.29
CA LEU A 935 6.89 -12.64 -96.22
C LEU A 935 7.82 -13.64 -96.90
N LEU A 936 7.46 -14.91 -96.82
CA LEU A 936 8.12 -15.99 -97.54
C LEU A 936 7.31 -16.30 -98.79
N TYR A 937 7.97 -16.32 -99.95
CA TYR A 937 7.37 -16.61 -101.25
C TYR A 937 7.80 -17.99 -101.75
N GLY A 938 6.90 -18.65 -102.47
CA GLY A 938 7.21 -19.90 -103.15
C GLY A 938 6.16 -20.24 -104.20
N ILE A 939 6.42 -21.33 -104.94
CA ILE A 939 5.49 -21.91 -105.90
C ILE A 939 5.31 -23.37 -105.53
N PHE A 940 4.07 -23.83 -105.48
CA PHE A 940 3.80 -25.25 -105.35
C PHE A 940 3.98 -25.93 -106.72
N GLN A 941 5.09 -26.65 -106.91
CA GLN A 941 5.36 -27.35 -108.17
C GLN A 941 5.23 -28.87 -108.00
N ALA A 942 4.44 -29.51 -108.85
CA ALA A 942 4.21 -30.95 -108.84
C ALA A 942 4.77 -31.60 -110.10
N ALA A 943 5.34 -32.81 -110.00
CA ALA A 943 5.50 -33.68 -111.16
C ALA A 943 4.17 -34.37 -111.49
N PRO A 944 3.95 -34.81 -112.75
CA PRO A 944 2.76 -35.59 -113.09
C PRO A 944 2.58 -36.80 -112.17
N GLY A 945 1.43 -36.89 -111.49
CA GLY A 945 1.12 -37.97 -110.53
C GLY A 945 1.48 -37.68 -109.06
N ASP A 946 2.14 -36.56 -108.75
CA ASP A 946 2.48 -36.18 -107.36
C ASP A 946 1.23 -35.71 -106.58
N CYS A 947 0.22 -35.16 -107.27
CA CYS A 947 -0.99 -34.66 -106.65
C CYS A 947 -2.02 -35.78 -106.39
N PRO A 948 -2.74 -35.77 -105.25
CA PRO A 948 -2.70 -34.73 -104.21
C PRO A 948 -1.49 -34.89 -103.27
N MET A 949 -0.80 -33.80 -102.96
CA MET A 949 0.39 -33.79 -102.09
C MET A 949 0.12 -33.06 -100.77
N ALA A 950 0.81 -33.46 -99.70
CA ALA A 950 0.74 -32.84 -98.38
C ALA A 950 2.12 -32.32 -98.00
N LEU A 951 2.23 -30.99 -97.86
CA LEU A 951 3.47 -30.30 -97.55
C LEU A 951 3.59 -30.13 -96.03
N PRO A 952 4.60 -30.69 -95.36
CA PRO A 952 4.71 -30.58 -93.91
C PRO A 952 5.02 -29.14 -93.52
N VAL A 953 4.33 -28.66 -92.48
CA VAL A 953 4.55 -27.37 -91.85
C VAL A 953 4.80 -27.56 -90.36
N THR A 954 5.89 -26.98 -89.87
CA THR A 954 6.21 -26.90 -88.45
C THR A 954 6.32 -25.44 -88.04
N MET A 955 5.57 -25.04 -87.02
CA MET A 955 5.72 -23.74 -86.37
C MET A 955 6.24 -23.94 -84.96
N THR A 956 7.29 -23.22 -84.57
CA THR A 956 7.81 -23.24 -83.21
C THR A 956 7.87 -21.81 -82.70
N ALA A 957 7.06 -21.52 -81.68
CA ALA A 957 7.09 -20.27 -80.96
C ALA A 957 7.78 -20.40 -79.60
N ILE A 958 8.63 -19.43 -79.28
CA ILE A 958 9.45 -19.39 -78.08
C ILE A 958 9.38 -17.97 -77.51
N ASP A 959 9.14 -17.84 -76.21
CA ASP A 959 9.16 -16.55 -75.49
C ASP A 959 10.51 -16.23 -74.83
N ASP A 960 10.51 -15.17 -74.03
CA ASP A 960 11.59 -14.74 -73.15
C ASP A 960 11.25 -14.94 -71.65
N ALA A 961 10.38 -15.91 -71.33
CA ALA A 961 10.03 -16.26 -69.96
C ALA A 961 11.28 -16.58 -69.13
N ARG A 962 11.18 -16.32 -67.82
CA ARG A 962 12.30 -16.45 -66.88
C ARG A 962 11.94 -17.38 -65.71
N PRO A 963 12.91 -18.06 -65.09
CA PRO A 963 12.74 -18.69 -63.78
C PRO A 963 12.26 -17.68 -62.74
N TRP A 964 11.82 -18.18 -61.59
CA TRP A 964 11.37 -17.35 -60.48
C TRP A 964 12.36 -16.21 -60.16
N THR A 965 11.86 -14.98 -60.18
CA THR A 965 12.54 -13.87 -59.50
C THR A 965 12.28 -14.00 -58.02
N TYR A 966 13.24 -13.66 -57.18
CA TYR A 966 13.11 -13.67 -55.73
C TYR A 966 14.15 -12.74 -55.11
N TYR A 967 13.93 -12.31 -53.87
CA TYR A 967 14.96 -11.61 -53.11
C TYR A 967 15.87 -12.62 -52.41
N PRO A 968 17.20 -12.59 -52.64
CA PRO A 968 18.13 -13.62 -52.20
C PRO A 968 18.46 -13.58 -50.70
N ALA A 969 18.27 -12.43 -50.04
CA ALA A 969 18.47 -12.31 -48.61
C ALA A 969 17.20 -12.74 -47.87
N ASN A 970 17.31 -13.72 -46.97
CA ASN A 970 16.26 -14.06 -46.01
C ASN A 970 16.38 -13.27 -44.68
N TRP A 971 17.46 -12.48 -44.48
CA TRP A 971 17.82 -11.89 -43.18
C TRP A 971 17.88 -10.35 -43.20
N LYS A 972 17.92 -9.78 -41.99
CA LYS A 972 17.65 -8.40 -41.56
C LYS A 972 18.49 -7.32 -42.24
N THR A 973 17.88 -6.46 -43.05
CA THR A 973 18.38 -5.09 -43.19
C THR A 973 17.18 -4.16 -43.28
N THR A 974 17.30 -2.98 -42.67
CA THR A 974 16.38 -1.83 -42.80
C THR A 974 16.27 -1.29 -44.22
N ALA A 975 16.95 -1.92 -45.19
CA ALA A 975 17.06 -1.48 -46.57
C ALA A 975 15.92 -1.98 -47.47
N TRP A 976 14.82 -2.52 -46.93
CA TRP A 976 13.60 -2.72 -47.73
C TRP A 976 12.94 -1.36 -47.99
N PRO A 977 12.70 -0.94 -49.24
CA PRO A 977 12.55 -1.75 -50.46
C PRO A 977 13.66 -1.57 -51.50
N THR A 978 14.88 -1.20 -51.10
CA THR A 978 16.03 -0.95 -52.00
C THR A 978 16.72 -2.21 -52.52
N LEU A 979 16.31 -3.40 -52.04
CA LEU A 979 16.80 -4.66 -52.57
C LEU A 979 16.39 -4.81 -54.04
N ILE A 980 17.30 -5.35 -54.85
CA ILE A 980 17.06 -5.68 -56.24
C ILE A 980 16.79 -7.20 -56.29
N PRO A 981 15.65 -7.64 -56.85
CA PRO A 981 15.37 -9.07 -56.96
C PRO A 981 16.39 -9.74 -57.89
N ALA A 982 16.72 -10.98 -57.59
CA ALA A 982 17.55 -11.79 -58.48
C ALA A 982 16.89 -11.85 -59.86
N ASN A 983 17.66 -11.56 -60.90
CA ASN A 983 17.18 -11.59 -62.28
C ASN A 983 17.78 -12.81 -63.00
N PRO A 984 17.11 -13.97 -62.93
CA PRO A 984 17.62 -15.20 -63.54
C PRO A 984 17.62 -15.10 -65.08
N GLY A 985 18.49 -15.89 -65.71
CA GLY A 985 18.52 -16.05 -67.17
C GLY A 985 17.24 -16.68 -67.72
N PHE A 986 17.12 -16.82 -69.04
CA PHE A 986 15.87 -17.29 -69.66
C PHE A 986 15.52 -18.75 -69.34
N SER A 987 14.22 -19.01 -69.11
CA SER A 987 13.58 -20.33 -69.03
C SER A 987 12.35 -20.28 -69.94
N ARG A 988 12.62 -20.26 -71.24
CA ARG A 988 11.64 -19.97 -72.29
C ARG A 988 10.52 -21.00 -72.31
N ASN A 989 9.27 -20.56 -72.40
CA ASN A 989 8.17 -21.43 -72.76
C ASN A 989 8.13 -21.60 -74.28
N THR A 990 7.80 -22.80 -74.73
CA THR A 990 7.82 -23.18 -76.14
C THR A 990 6.49 -23.78 -76.56
N ARG A 991 5.94 -23.32 -77.69
CA ARG A 991 4.80 -23.96 -78.36
C ARG A 991 5.22 -24.44 -79.74
N THR A 992 4.95 -25.71 -80.05
CA THR A 992 5.22 -26.27 -81.39
C THR A 992 3.93 -26.77 -82.01
N LEU A 993 3.62 -26.34 -83.24
CA LEU A 993 2.53 -26.90 -84.06
C LEU A 993 3.12 -27.69 -85.23
N THR A 994 2.58 -28.89 -85.45
CA THR A 994 2.86 -29.67 -86.67
C THR A 994 1.58 -29.89 -87.48
N THR A 995 1.64 -29.61 -88.78
CA THR A 995 0.50 -29.72 -89.70
C THR A 995 0.98 -29.94 -91.14
N VAL A 996 0.06 -29.92 -92.12
CA VAL A 996 0.35 -29.98 -93.54
C VAL A 996 -0.45 -28.94 -94.33
N ILE A 997 0.05 -28.55 -95.50
CA ILE A 997 -0.70 -27.83 -96.54
C ILE A 997 -1.00 -28.81 -97.67
N PRO A 998 -2.28 -29.15 -97.91
CA PRO A 998 -2.66 -30.01 -99.02
C PRO A 998 -2.68 -29.23 -100.34
N VAL A 999 -2.07 -29.79 -101.38
CA VAL A 999 -2.04 -29.24 -102.74
C VAL A 999 -2.62 -30.26 -103.70
N TYR A 1000 -3.54 -29.82 -104.56
CA TYR A 1000 -4.25 -30.64 -105.55
C TYR A 1000 -3.87 -30.23 -106.97
N GLY A 1001 -3.89 -31.20 -107.87
CA GLY A 1001 -3.64 -30.98 -109.28
C GLY A 1001 -4.81 -30.24 -109.94
N SER A 1002 -4.50 -29.43 -110.95
CA SER A 1002 -5.53 -28.72 -111.72
C SER A 1002 -5.64 -29.32 -113.12
N GLU A 1003 -6.77 -29.93 -113.43
CA GLU A 1003 -7.06 -30.41 -114.79
C GLU A 1003 -7.82 -29.36 -115.58
N MET A 1004 -7.23 -28.87 -116.67
CA MET A 1004 -7.91 -28.01 -117.65
C MET A 1004 -8.38 -28.85 -118.83
N THR A 1005 -9.68 -29.07 -118.95
CA THR A 1005 -10.27 -29.69 -120.16
C THR A 1005 -10.54 -28.61 -121.21
N LEU A 1006 -9.70 -28.51 -122.24
CA LEU A 1006 -9.95 -27.65 -123.40
C LEU A 1006 -10.88 -28.37 -124.38
N ARG A 1007 -12.04 -27.77 -124.70
CA ARG A 1007 -12.90 -28.23 -125.80
C ARG A 1007 -12.91 -27.16 -126.89
N LEU A 1008 -12.47 -27.52 -128.09
CA LEU A 1008 -12.69 -26.70 -129.29
C LEU A 1008 -14.14 -26.89 -129.75
N LEU A 1009 -14.90 -25.80 -129.87
CA LEU A 1009 -16.22 -25.81 -130.51
C LEU A 1009 -16.07 -25.19 -131.91
N GLU A 1010 -16.15 -26.00 -132.96
CA GLU A 1010 -16.29 -25.49 -134.33
C GLU A 1010 -17.72 -24.98 -134.56
N LYS A 1011 -17.82 -23.70 -134.94
CA LYS A 1011 -19.11 -23.06 -135.21
C LYS A 1011 -19.50 -23.24 -136.68
N GLY A 1012 -20.16 -24.37 -136.98
CA GLY A 1012 -21.08 -24.49 -138.12
C GLY A 1012 -20.73 -25.56 -139.15
N MET A 1013 -21.61 -26.55 -139.35
CA MET A 1013 -22.69 -26.50 -140.35
C MET A 1013 -23.80 -27.49 -139.94
N ARG A 1014 -25.03 -27.17 -140.36
CA ARG A 1014 -26.31 -27.80 -139.97
C ARG A 1014 -26.45 -29.25 -140.37
#